data_AF-A0A3D0H3A4-F1
#
_entry.id   AF-A0A3D0H3A4-F1
#
_cell.length_a   1.000
_cell.length_b   1.000
_cell.length_c   1.000
_cell.angle_alpha   90.00
_cell.angle_beta   90.00
_cell.angle_gamma   90.00
#
_symmetry.space_group_name_H-M   'P 1'
#
loop_
_entity.id
_entity.type
_entity.pdbx_description
1 polymer ?
#
loop_
_entity_poly.entity_id
_entity_poly.type
_entity_poly.pdbx_seq_one_letter_code
_entity_poly.pdbx_strand_id
1 'polypeptide(L)'
;MKSNRWHSFLVYPAMVLTIVMAGGCAPQYRRSSVMVAPGVLNEPAPRQAQAMWQQGEQQLAGGRTNEAIITFEHLAQAYPANAIACRALSRLGKIYLDRGQPSKALRYYNYLVNTYPQWDDADNAQVDWLRALWQDGDKRAVLRQAPTVHQRMFKPEAKLALCLFIANCYREKTDTETALDWLAAGYPSARTVNERNNLNRATKEIVEQADHKTLTHLLSQGPSDYLRVFLEFRLAQLEMAHGQASEARSRLTRLQSEAKNHPLAGDINAALQGVPVAKPGPPPPQPMTVREPVRPSAVGPPPSTPAARVPVATNIPLNANRIGCLVPLNGEYAAYGRQVINGLTLAAEEYNQRHPDQPITIVSKDTMDDPELTRQSFDDLVRNQGVLGVVGPLSSQCLQAISSTADQLGVPVFSLTQPDDTTADSAHVFHVFLDNHQMLRSLVQYCRTKLHFKNFASLYPDDRYGGRLSKAFQEEVQSAGGNLLASVSYNPNSTDFREPIQKLLKMAAQNAPSVESISKGLPIDALFLPDQARTISLLAPQLPHNNVVGVQLLGTNLWANPELVRMGGIYIEQAIFPTAYLPGGSDPKVQRFEERFKQMYQGTPSYLEAQSYDALRMLLLAMEHARTPVDRLGVMDALRQTRDFDGVTGSISIQASGQPQRRYTIFQVQNGQIVPIAK
;
A
#
# COMPACT_ATOMS: atom_id res chain seq x y z
N MET A 1 -3.11 -53.29 58.07
CA MET A 1 -3.94 -54.27 57.34
C MET A 1 -4.19 -53.74 55.94
N LYS A 2 -3.72 -54.49 54.92
CA LYS A 2 -4.13 -54.58 53.50
C LYS A 2 -4.45 -53.27 52.75
N SER A 3 -3.88 -52.91 51.60
CA SER A 3 -3.00 -53.56 50.60
C SER A 3 -2.51 -52.44 49.66
N ASN A 4 -1.19 -52.25 49.45
CA ASN A 4 -0.39 -52.76 48.31
C ASN A 4 -1.03 -52.52 46.92
N ARG A 5 -0.35 -52.15 45.83
CA ARG A 5 1.04 -51.82 45.39
C ARG A 5 0.88 -51.63 43.85
N TRP A 6 1.64 -50.85 43.09
CA TRP A 6 2.92 -51.19 42.41
C TRP A 6 3.18 -50.05 41.38
N HIS A 7 4.29 -49.30 41.45
CA HIS A 7 5.55 -49.44 40.67
C HIS A 7 5.41 -49.11 39.18
N SER A 8 6.33 -48.48 38.46
CA SER A 8 7.64 -47.81 38.62
C SER A 8 7.85 -47.09 37.26
N PHE A 9 8.75 -46.12 37.08
CA PHE A 9 10.01 -46.26 36.34
C PHE A 9 10.53 -44.81 36.16
N LEU A 10 11.64 -44.44 36.80
CA LEU A 10 13.04 -44.50 36.29
C LEU A 10 13.47 -43.16 35.68
N VAL A 11 14.27 -42.44 36.46
CA VAL A 11 14.98 -41.20 36.13
C VAL A 11 16.34 -41.59 35.54
N TYR A 12 16.64 -41.17 34.31
CA TYR A 12 18.00 -40.80 33.82
C TYR A 12 17.85 -39.87 32.59
N PRO A 13 18.81 -38.96 32.34
CA PRO A 13 18.62 -37.72 31.61
C PRO A 13 18.92 -37.88 30.12
N ALA A 14 18.11 -37.25 29.26
CA ALA A 14 18.40 -37.12 27.84
C ALA A 14 18.61 -35.64 27.50
N MET A 15 19.78 -35.38 26.92
CA MET A 15 20.21 -34.14 26.28
C MET A 15 19.06 -33.33 25.68
N VAL A 16 18.92 -32.09 26.14
CA VAL A 16 18.17 -31.06 25.41
C VAL A 16 19.01 -30.68 24.20
N LEU A 17 18.71 -31.33 23.06
CA LEU A 17 19.13 -30.86 21.75
C LEU A 17 18.27 -29.63 21.42
N THR A 18 18.79 -28.44 21.67
CA THR A 18 18.15 -27.18 21.28
C THR A 18 18.17 -27.07 19.75
N ILE A 19 17.12 -27.56 19.10
CA ILE A 19 16.85 -27.24 17.70
C ILE A 19 16.38 -25.78 17.69
N VAL A 20 17.31 -24.87 17.39
CA VAL A 20 17.00 -23.50 16.98
C VAL A 20 16.28 -23.60 15.64
N MET A 21 14.96 -23.73 15.67
CA MET A 21 14.12 -23.41 14.52
C MET A 21 14.26 -21.90 14.29
N ALA A 22 15.10 -21.53 13.33
CA ALA A 22 15.12 -20.20 12.74
C ALA A 22 13.78 -19.96 12.02
N GLY A 23 12.75 -19.62 12.80
CA GLY A 23 11.54 -19.00 12.29
C GLY A 23 11.95 -17.68 11.66
N GLY A 24 11.79 -17.58 10.34
CA GLY A 24 12.01 -16.34 9.60
C GLY A 24 11.28 -15.20 10.30
N CYS A 25 12.06 -14.27 10.84
CA CYS A 25 11.56 -13.01 11.39
C CYS A 25 11.00 -12.19 10.22
N ALA A 26 9.72 -12.37 9.90
CA ALA A 26 8.96 -11.31 9.29
C ALA A 26 8.89 -10.18 10.33
N PRO A 27 9.27 -8.93 9.98
CA PRO A 27 9.25 -7.84 10.94
C PRO A 27 7.82 -7.65 11.44
N GLN A 28 7.62 -7.85 12.74
CA GLN A 28 6.42 -7.38 13.42
C GLN A 28 6.45 -5.84 13.38
N TYR A 29 5.82 -5.28 12.35
CA TYR A 29 5.53 -3.85 12.28
C TYR A 29 4.75 -3.46 13.52
N ARG A 30 5.42 -2.83 14.50
CA ARG A 30 4.73 -2.14 15.59
C ARG A 30 3.95 -0.99 14.96
N ARG A 31 2.64 -1.18 14.82
CA ARG A 31 1.69 -0.12 14.53
C ARG A 31 1.77 0.90 15.67
N SER A 32 2.42 2.03 15.46
CA SER A 32 2.20 3.20 16.30
C SER A 32 0.88 3.82 15.88
N SER A 33 -0.23 3.34 16.45
CA SER A 33 -1.52 4.03 16.33
C SER A 33 -1.39 5.38 17.05
N VAL A 34 -1.86 6.45 16.42
CA VAL A 34 -2.18 7.69 17.14
C VAL A 34 -3.34 7.33 18.07
N MET A 35 -3.01 6.92 19.29
CA MET A 35 -3.98 6.43 20.25
C MET A 35 -4.67 7.64 20.88
N VAL A 36 -5.93 7.89 20.53
CA VAL A 36 -6.77 8.83 21.26
C VAL A 36 -7.07 8.22 22.63
N ALA A 37 -6.80 8.95 23.71
CA ALA A 37 -6.97 8.45 25.07
C ALA A 37 -8.44 8.02 25.31
N PRO A 38 -8.69 6.81 25.88
CA PRO A 38 -10.06 6.28 26.02
C PRO A 38 -11.04 7.22 26.74
N GLY A 39 -10.56 7.99 27.73
CA GLY A 39 -11.39 8.95 28.48
C GLY A 39 -12.00 10.06 27.61
N VAL A 40 -11.31 10.44 26.53
CA VAL A 40 -11.72 11.54 25.63
C VAL A 40 -12.87 11.11 24.71
N LEU A 41 -12.96 9.81 24.38
CA LEU A 41 -14.07 9.27 23.58
C LEU A 41 -15.38 9.17 24.36
N ASN A 42 -15.33 9.22 25.70
CA ASN A 42 -16.52 9.13 26.55
C ASN A 42 -17.19 10.48 26.82
N GLU A 43 -16.63 11.58 26.33
CA GLU A 43 -17.20 12.90 26.52
C GLU A 43 -18.45 13.11 25.64
N PRO A 44 -19.52 13.74 26.16
CA PRO A 44 -20.70 14.06 25.37
C PRO A 44 -20.32 14.98 24.21
N ALA A 45 -20.80 14.67 23.02
CA ALA A 45 -20.51 15.46 21.83
C ALA A 45 -20.97 16.92 22.00
N PRO A 46 -20.17 17.92 21.58
CA PRO A 46 -20.58 19.32 21.59
C PRO A 46 -21.90 19.54 20.84
N ARG A 47 -22.71 20.53 21.24
CA ARG A 47 -24.02 20.80 20.60
C ARG A 47 -23.92 21.00 19.09
N GLN A 48 -22.86 21.67 18.62
CA GLN A 48 -22.61 21.87 17.19
C GLN A 48 -22.35 20.55 16.46
N ALA A 49 -21.56 19.66 17.06
CA ALA A 49 -21.32 18.32 16.53
C ALA A 49 -22.61 17.48 16.48
N GLN A 50 -23.44 17.57 17.53
CA GLN A 50 -24.76 16.91 17.55
C GLN A 50 -25.69 17.45 16.45
N ALA A 51 -25.70 18.76 16.22
CA ALA A 51 -26.48 19.38 15.16
C ALA A 51 -26.03 18.89 13.77
N MET A 52 -24.73 18.80 13.54
CA MET A 52 -24.17 18.24 12.30
C MET A 52 -24.55 16.77 12.09
N TRP A 53 -24.51 15.95 13.15
CA TRP A 53 -24.97 14.57 13.09
C TRP A 53 -26.44 14.48 12.67
N GLN A 54 -27.31 15.25 13.32
CA GLN A 54 -28.74 15.28 12.98
C GLN A 54 -28.98 15.75 11.55
N GLN A 55 -28.23 16.75 11.09
CA GLN A 55 -28.27 17.20 9.71
C GLN A 55 -27.89 16.09 8.71
N GLY A 56 -26.80 15.37 8.97
CA GLY A 56 -26.36 14.25 8.12
C GLY A 56 -27.41 13.14 8.04
N GLU A 57 -28.02 12.76 9.17
CA GLU A 57 -29.11 11.77 9.20
C GLU A 57 -30.37 12.25 8.47
N GLN A 58 -30.74 13.53 8.60
CA GLN A 58 -31.85 14.12 7.84
C GLN A 58 -31.58 14.15 6.34
N GLN A 59 -30.35 14.44 5.93
CA GLN A 59 -29.94 14.38 4.53
C GLN A 59 -30.05 12.95 3.98
N LEU A 60 -29.62 11.93 4.73
CA LEU A 60 -29.82 10.52 4.35
C LEU A 60 -31.30 10.17 4.23
N ALA A 61 -32.11 10.51 5.23
CA ALA A 61 -33.54 10.23 5.22
C ALA A 61 -34.27 10.90 4.03
N GLY A 62 -33.79 12.08 3.62
CA GLY A 62 -34.26 12.79 2.44
C GLY A 62 -33.64 12.34 1.10
N GLY A 63 -32.87 11.26 1.06
CA GLY A 63 -32.22 10.75 -0.16
C GLY A 63 -31.02 11.58 -0.66
N ARG A 64 -30.60 12.61 0.09
CA ARG A 64 -29.46 13.49 -0.21
C ARG A 64 -28.16 12.88 0.29
N THR A 65 -27.85 11.68 -0.19
CA THR A 65 -26.75 10.85 0.33
C THR A 65 -25.38 11.51 0.19
N ASN A 66 -25.13 12.24 -0.90
CA ASN A 66 -23.83 12.90 -1.10
C ASN A 66 -23.64 14.07 -0.13
N GLU A 67 -24.70 14.85 0.16
CA GLU A 67 -24.64 15.90 1.18
C GLU A 67 -24.39 15.31 2.57
N ALA A 68 -25.03 14.18 2.87
CA ALA A 68 -24.81 13.48 4.14
C ALA A 68 -23.37 13.01 4.32
N ILE A 69 -22.76 12.46 3.27
CA ILE A 69 -21.34 12.05 3.27
C ILE A 69 -20.45 13.24 3.66
N ILE A 70 -20.63 14.38 3.00
CA ILE A 70 -19.86 15.61 3.28
C ILE A 70 -20.03 16.04 4.73
N THR A 71 -21.27 16.05 5.22
CA THR A 71 -21.59 16.43 6.60
C THR A 71 -20.90 15.49 7.61
N PHE A 72 -20.92 14.18 7.39
CA PHE A 72 -20.27 13.22 8.27
C PHE A 72 -18.74 13.29 8.21
N GLU A 73 -18.15 13.54 7.03
CA GLU A 73 -16.71 13.73 6.90
C GLU A 73 -16.24 14.97 7.66
N HIS A 74 -16.94 16.09 7.48
CA HIS A 74 -16.66 17.32 8.22
C HIS A 74 -16.84 17.12 9.73
N LEU A 75 -17.87 16.37 10.15
CA LEU A 75 -18.08 16.02 11.56
C LEU A 75 -16.91 15.22 12.13
N ALA A 76 -16.41 14.23 11.39
CA ALA A 76 -15.27 13.42 11.80
C ALA A 76 -13.97 14.23 11.89
N GLN A 77 -13.75 15.17 10.97
CA GLN A 77 -12.58 16.04 10.97
C GLN A 77 -12.62 17.11 12.06
N ALA A 78 -13.78 17.74 12.28
CA ALA A 78 -13.90 18.85 13.22
C ALA A 78 -13.83 18.40 14.69
N TYR A 79 -14.21 17.14 14.96
CA TYR A 79 -14.25 16.58 16.31
C TYR A 79 -13.51 15.23 16.41
N PRO A 80 -12.22 15.16 16.00
CA PRO A 80 -11.49 13.90 15.90
C PRO A 80 -11.24 13.27 17.27
N ALA A 81 -11.22 14.08 18.32
CA ALA A 81 -11.09 13.66 19.71
C ALA A 81 -12.47 13.49 20.38
N ASN A 82 -13.44 12.84 19.73
CA ASN A 82 -14.74 12.55 20.32
C ASN A 82 -15.39 11.30 19.67
N ALA A 83 -16.22 10.56 20.41
CA ALA A 83 -16.94 9.40 19.87
C ALA A 83 -17.85 9.74 18.67
N ILE A 84 -18.26 11.00 18.51
CA ILE A 84 -19.07 11.41 17.36
C ILE A 84 -18.33 11.29 16.03
N ALA A 85 -17.01 11.48 16.01
CA ALA A 85 -16.20 11.21 14.82
C ALA A 85 -16.21 9.72 14.48
N CYS A 86 -16.08 8.86 15.49
CA CYS A 86 -16.13 7.40 15.29
C CYS A 86 -17.49 6.96 14.71
N ARG A 87 -18.59 7.52 15.23
CA ARG A 87 -19.95 7.29 14.71
C ARG A 87 -20.08 7.76 13.26
N ALA A 88 -19.56 8.95 12.94
CA ALA A 88 -19.60 9.50 11.59
C ALA A 88 -18.81 8.63 10.59
N LEU A 89 -17.61 8.19 10.96
CA LEU A 89 -16.78 7.29 10.15
C LEU A 89 -17.43 5.93 9.93
N SER A 90 -18.02 5.34 10.97
CA SER A 90 -18.78 4.10 10.85
C SER A 90 -19.96 4.26 9.88
N ARG A 91 -20.69 5.38 10.02
CA ARG A 91 -21.81 5.72 9.15
C ARG A 91 -21.39 5.89 7.68
N LEU A 92 -20.27 6.57 7.43
CA LEU A 92 -19.67 6.73 6.11
C LEU A 92 -19.30 5.39 5.47
N GLY A 93 -18.61 4.53 6.23
CA GLY A 93 -18.28 3.17 5.78
C GLY A 93 -19.53 2.39 5.38
N LYS A 94 -20.59 2.47 6.19
CA LYS A 94 -21.87 1.80 5.92
C LYS A 94 -22.56 2.33 4.67
N ILE A 95 -22.62 3.66 4.50
CA ILE A 95 -23.21 4.28 3.29
C ILE A 95 -22.54 3.75 2.02
N TYR A 96 -21.20 3.67 1.99
CA TYR A 96 -20.49 3.17 0.82
C TYR A 96 -20.68 1.67 0.61
N LEU A 97 -20.73 0.90 1.69
CA LEU A 97 -20.96 -0.55 1.63
C LEU A 97 -22.36 -0.86 1.08
N ASP A 98 -23.39 -0.17 1.57
CA ASP A 98 -24.79 -0.33 1.13
C ASP A 98 -24.97 0.09 -0.35
N ARG A 99 -24.10 0.97 -0.86
CA ARG A 99 -24.05 1.39 -2.28
C ARG A 99 -23.23 0.44 -3.17
N GLY A 100 -22.72 -0.67 -2.64
CA GLY A 100 -21.86 -1.60 -3.38
C GLY A 100 -20.49 -1.02 -3.76
N GLN A 101 -19.96 -0.08 -2.95
CA GLN A 101 -18.66 0.56 -3.15
C GLN A 101 -17.68 0.16 -2.02
N PRO A 102 -17.31 -1.14 -1.91
CA PRO A 102 -16.56 -1.67 -0.77
C PRO A 102 -15.17 -1.05 -0.63
N SER A 103 -14.48 -0.74 -1.73
CA SER A 103 -13.15 -0.09 -1.68
C SER A 103 -13.21 1.29 -1.03
N LYS A 104 -14.30 2.02 -1.21
CA LYS A 104 -14.51 3.32 -0.54
C LYS A 104 -14.88 3.15 0.93
N ALA A 105 -15.73 2.17 1.24
CA ALA A 105 -16.07 1.82 2.62
C ALA A 105 -14.82 1.46 3.44
N LEU A 106 -13.89 0.70 2.83
CA LEU A 106 -12.62 0.32 3.44
C LEU A 106 -11.77 1.53 3.85
N ARG A 107 -11.83 2.68 3.14
CA ARG A 107 -11.09 3.88 3.55
C ARG A 107 -11.49 4.34 4.96
N TYR A 108 -12.79 4.46 5.20
CA TYR A 108 -13.32 4.89 6.49
C TYR A 108 -13.13 3.84 7.58
N TYR A 109 -13.39 2.56 7.26
CA TYR A 109 -13.22 1.49 8.24
C TYR A 109 -11.74 1.24 8.61
N ASN A 110 -10.81 1.32 7.66
CA ASN A 110 -9.37 1.24 7.95
C ASN A 110 -8.95 2.36 8.90
N TYR A 111 -9.36 3.60 8.58
CA TYR A 111 -9.06 4.74 9.45
C TYR A 111 -9.68 4.58 10.84
N LEU A 112 -10.95 4.17 10.91
CA LEU A 112 -11.70 3.98 12.14
C LEU A 112 -11.08 2.91 13.05
N VAL A 113 -10.87 1.70 12.53
CA VAL A 113 -10.37 0.55 13.31
C VAL A 113 -8.93 0.76 13.76
N ASN A 114 -8.10 1.46 12.98
CA ASN A 114 -6.70 1.68 13.34
C ASN A 114 -6.47 2.91 14.22
N THR A 115 -7.31 3.94 14.10
CA THR A 115 -7.18 5.18 14.89
C THR A 115 -7.96 5.13 16.20
N TYR A 116 -9.12 4.46 16.21
CA TYR A 116 -10.04 4.41 17.36
C TYR A 116 -10.33 2.98 17.84
N PRO A 117 -9.31 2.14 18.12
CA PRO A 117 -9.53 0.75 18.51
C PRO A 117 -10.22 0.59 19.88
N GLN A 118 -10.23 1.65 20.69
CA GLN A 118 -10.82 1.67 22.04
C GLN A 118 -12.22 2.28 22.07
N TRP A 119 -12.79 2.65 20.92
CA TRP A 119 -14.13 3.21 20.85
C TRP A 119 -15.17 2.15 21.22
N ASP A 120 -16.23 2.56 21.92
CA ASP A 120 -17.27 1.66 22.43
C ASP A 120 -17.83 0.72 21.35
N ASP A 121 -18.05 1.19 20.13
CA ASP A 121 -18.61 0.39 19.04
C ASP A 121 -17.56 -0.17 18.06
N ALA A 122 -16.30 -0.23 18.47
CA ALA A 122 -15.19 -0.72 17.65
C ALA A 122 -15.38 -2.18 17.21
N ASP A 123 -15.98 -3.03 18.06
CA ASP A 123 -16.25 -4.44 17.72
C ASP A 123 -17.17 -4.55 16.50
N ASN A 124 -18.26 -3.78 16.46
CA ASN A 124 -19.18 -3.78 15.32
C ASN A 124 -18.52 -3.20 14.05
N ALA A 125 -17.72 -2.14 14.20
CA ALA A 125 -16.94 -1.59 13.09
C ALA A 125 -15.93 -2.61 12.50
N GLN A 126 -15.35 -3.49 13.33
CA GLN A 126 -14.48 -4.58 12.85
C GLN A 126 -15.26 -5.62 12.04
N VAL A 127 -16.51 -5.93 12.40
CA VAL A 127 -17.36 -6.82 11.61
C VAL A 127 -17.68 -6.18 10.25
N ASP A 128 -18.07 -4.91 10.24
CA ASP A 128 -18.39 -4.20 8.99
C ASP A 128 -17.15 -3.98 8.11
N TRP A 129 -15.97 -3.81 8.70
CA TRP A 129 -14.70 -3.80 7.98
C TRP A 129 -14.42 -5.14 7.28
N LEU A 130 -14.62 -6.28 7.96
CA LEU A 130 -14.47 -7.60 7.35
C LEU A 130 -15.50 -7.84 6.25
N ARG A 131 -16.73 -7.34 6.40
CA ARG A 131 -17.74 -7.37 5.33
C ARG A 131 -17.29 -6.55 4.11
N ALA A 132 -16.75 -5.36 4.34
CA ALA A 132 -16.21 -4.53 3.27
C ALA A 132 -15.05 -5.24 2.54
N LEU A 133 -14.11 -5.87 3.27
CA LEU A 133 -13.02 -6.66 2.67
C LEU A 133 -13.54 -7.83 1.82
N TRP A 134 -14.58 -8.53 2.30
CA TRP A 134 -15.16 -9.65 1.55
C TRP A 134 -15.79 -9.20 0.24
N GLN A 135 -16.55 -8.09 0.28
CA GLN A 135 -17.19 -7.51 -0.90
C GLN A 135 -16.18 -6.90 -1.87
N ASP A 136 -15.06 -6.38 -1.38
CA ASP A 136 -13.96 -5.86 -2.20
C ASP A 136 -13.20 -6.98 -2.95
N GLY A 137 -13.35 -8.22 -2.50
CA GLY A 137 -12.74 -9.40 -3.12
C GLY A 137 -11.54 -9.97 -2.36
N ASP A 138 -11.08 -9.34 -1.27
CA ASP A 138 -10.00 -9.87 -0.41
C ASP A 138 -10.52 -10.94 0.58
N LYS A 139 -11.13 -11.98 0.01
CA LYS A 139 -11.71 -13.11 0.76
C LYS A 139 -10.66 -13.82 1.62
N ARG A 140 -9.39 -13.86 1.18
CA ARG A 140 -8.29 -14.52 1.92
C ARG A 140 -7.93 -13.74 3.18
N ALA A 141 -7.86 -12.41 3.12
CA ALA A 141 -7.59 -11.61 4.31
C ALA A 141 -8.69 -11.74 5.34
N VAL A 142 -9.96 -11.79 4.94
CA VAL A 142 -11.10 -11.97 5.86
C VAL A 142 -10.95 -13.25 6.68
N LEU A 143 -10.80 -14.40 6.01
CA LEU A 143 -10.73 -15.70 6.69
C LEU A 143 -9.51 -15.82 7.60
N ARG A 144 -8.37 -15.24 7.19
CA ARG A 144 -7.15 -15.21 8.00
C ARG A 144 -7.29 -14.36 9.26
N GLN A 145 -8.02 -13.25 9.19
CA GLN A 145 -8.13 -12.29 10.28
C GLN A 145 -9.27 -12.59 11.25
N ALA A 146 -10.33 -13.25 10.80
CA ALA A 146 -11.52 -13.54 11.58
C ALA A 146 -11.24 -14.20 12.96
N PRO A 147 -10.36 -15.20 13.11
CA PRO A 147 -10.07 -15.78 14.43
C PRO A 147 -9.46 -14.79 15.41
N THR A 148 -8.55 -13.94 14.94
CA THR A 148 -7.88 -12.92 15.77
C THR A 148 -8.87 -11.84 16.19
N VAL A 149 -9.74 -11.42 15.28
CA VAL A 149 -10.80 -10.45 15.56
C VAL A 149 -11.78 -11.01 16.60
N HIS A 150 -12.27 -12.24 16.40
CA HIS A 150 -13.20 -12.90 17.32
C HIS A 150 -12.64 -13.01 18.75
N GLN A 151 -11.36 -13.35 18.90
CA GLN A 151 -10.71 -13.47 20.21
C GLN A 151 -10.60 -12.14 20.96
N ARG A 152 -10.48 -11.02 20.25
CA ARG A 152 -10.31 -9.68 20.84
C ARG A 152 -11.62 -8.98 21.16
N MET A 153 -12.72 -9.40 20.54
CA MET A 153 -14.04 -8.80 20.77
C MET A 153 -14.49 -8.99 22.21
N PHE A 154 -15.21 -7.99 22.73
CA PHE A 154 -15.82 -8.02 24.06
C PHE A 154 -17.34 -8.09 23.99
N LYS A 155 -17.96 -7.45 22.99
CA LYS A 155 -19.42 -7.35 22.83
C LYS A 155 -20.03 -8.66 22.30
N PRO A 156 -20.95 -9.33 23.04
CA PRO A 156 -21.59 -10.57 22.61
C PRO A 156 -22.33 -10.43 21.26
N GLU A 157 -23.03 -9.33 21.05
CA GLU A 157 -23.76 -9.04 19.82
C GLU A 157 -22.84 -8.95 18.58
N ALA A 158 -21.66 -8.34 18.74
CA ALA A 158 -20.66 -8.23 17.68
C ALA A 158 -20.01 -9.59 17.38
N LYS A 159 -19.70 -10.39 18.42
CA LYS A 159 -19.22 -11.77 18.25
C LYS A 159 -20.20 -12.62 17.48
N LEU A 160 -21.48 -12.54 17.84
CA LEU A 160 -22.54 -13.24 17.15
C LEU A 160 -22.63 -12.81 15.67
N ALA A 161 -22.58 -11.51 15.40
CA ALA A 161 -22.61 -10.97 14.05
C ALA A 161 -21.41 -11.45 13.21
N LEU A 162 -20.21 -11.53 13.81
CA LEU A 162 -19.01 -12.08 13.19
C LEU A 162 -19.17 -13.57 12.86
N CYS A 163 -19.61 -14.37 13.83
CA CYS A 163 -19.82 -15.80 13.66
C CYS A 163 -20.78 -16.12 12.51
N LEU A 164 -21.93 -15.44 12.47
CA LEU A 164 -22.90 -15.58 11.38
C LEU A 164 -22.31 -15.17 10.03
N PHE A 165 -21.55 -14.08 9.99
CA PHE A 165 -20.92 -13.61 8.76
C PHE A 165 -19.88 -14.61 8.23
N ILE A 166 -18.96 -15.07 9.08
CA ILE A 166 -17.89 -15.99 8.67
C ILE A 166 -18.44 -17.38 8.32
N ALA A 167 -19.47 -17.85 9.04
CA ALA A 167 -20.16 -19.08 8.67
C ALA A 167 -20.74 -19.00 7.25
N ASN A 168 -21.35 -17.87 6.88
CA ASN A 168 -21.82 -17.64 5.51
C ASN A 168 -20.66 -17.58 4.49
N CYS A 169 -19.52 -16.98 4.85
CA CYS A 169 -18.33 -16.97 3.99
C CYS A 169 -17.80 -18.39 3.69
N TYR A 170 -17.79 -19.29 4.69
CA TYR A 170 -17.40 -20.69 4.49
C TYR A 170 -18.46 -21.50 3.75
N ARG A 171 -19.75 -21.19 3.96
CA ARG A 171 -20.85 -21.75 3.17
C ARG A 171 -20.69 -21.45 1.67
N GLU A 172 -20.37 -20.20 1.30
CA GLU A 172 -20.08 -19.83 -0.10
C GLU A 172 -18.90 -20.63 -0.70
N LYS A 173 -18.01 -21.15 0.15
CA LYS A 173 -16.85 -21.96 -0.26
C LYS A 173 -17.09 -23.47 -0.14
N THR A 174 -18.32 -23.90 0.15
CA THR A 174 -18.70 -25.31 0.34
C THR A 174 -17.96 -26.01 1.48
N ASP A 175 -17.48 -25.26 2.47
CA ASP A 175 -16.79 -25.78 3.66
C ASP A 175 -17.77 -25.84 4.84
N THR A 176 -18.59 -26.89 4.84
CA THR A 176 -19.68 -27.07 5.81
C THR A 176 -19.17 -27.24 7.23
N GLU A 177 -18.07 -27.96 7.43
CA GLU A 177 -17.49 -28.22 8.76
C GLU A 177 -17.09 -26.92 9.44
N THR A 178 -16.25 -26.13 8.78
CA THR A 178 -15.77 -24.86 9.33
C THR A 178 -16.93 -23.87 9.52
N ALA A 179 -17.90 -23.87 8.61
CA ALA A 179 -19.10 -23.03 8.75
C ALA A 179 -19.90 -23.35 10.02
N LEU A 180 -20.07 -24.64 10.35
CA LEU A 180 -20.77 -25.08 11.56
C LEU A 180 -20.00 -24.77 12.83
N ASP A 181 -18.66 -24.87 12.82
CA ASP A 181 -17.83 -24.49 13.95
C ASP A 181 -17.98 -23.00 14.30
N TRP A 182 -18.04 -22.13 13.30
CA TRP A 182 -18.29 -20.70 13.51
C TRP A 182 -19.69 -20.42 14.06
N LEU A 183 -20.72 -21.14 13.61
CA LEU A 183 -22.06 -21.03 14.19
C LEU A 183 -22.09 -21.53 15.63
N ALA A 184 -21.44 -22.66 15.92
CA ALA A 184 -21.32 -23.22 17.26
C ALA A 184 -20.68 -22.21 18.23
N ALA A 185 -19.60 -21.54 17.81
CA ALA A 185 -18.94 -20.49 18.56
C ALA A 185 -19.85 -19.26 18.84
N GLY A 186 -20.88 -19.03 18.01
CA GLY A 186 -21.84 -17.95 18.17
C GLY A 186 -22.90 -18.17 19.26
N TYR A 187 -23.29 -19.42 19.53
CA TYR A 187 -24.38 -19.73 20.48
C TYR A 187 -24.19 -19.18 21.90
N PRO A 188 -22.98 -19.25 22.51
CA PRO A 188 -22.74 -18.66 23.83
C PRO A 188 -22.98 -17.13 23.88
N SER A 189 -22.88 -16.45 22.73
CA SER A 189 -23.05 -15.01 22.63
C SER A 189 -24.51 -14.59 22.37
N ALA A 190 -25.41 -15.52 22.03
CA ALA A 190 -26.82 -15.24 21.76
C ALA A 190 -27.62 -15.05 23.07
N ARG A 191 -28.06 -13.82 23.31
CA ARG A 191 -28.78 -13.37 24.52
C ARG A 191 -30.30 -13.39 24.34
N THR A 192 -30.80 -13.22 23.11
CA THR A 192 -32.23 -13.16 22.82
C THR A 192 -32.73 -14.41 22.09
N VAL A 193 -34.04 -14.65 22.17
CA VAL A 193 -34.71 -15.73 21.42
C VAL A 193 -34.53 -15.53 19.91
N ASN A 194 -34.61 -14.29 19.43
CA ASN A 194 -34.44 -13.97 18.01
C ASN A 194 -33.02 -14.28 17.51
N GLU A 195 -31.99 -13.95 18.30
CA GLU A 195 -30.60 -14.29 17.98
C GLU A 195 -30.36 -15.79 17.89
N ARG A 196 -30.91 -16.56 18.85
CA ARG A 196 -30.86 -18.02 18.81
C ARG A 196 -31.61 -18.58 17.60
N ASN A 197 -32.77 -18.02 17.27
CA ASN A 197 -33.53 -18.41 16.09
C ASN A 197 -32.78 -18.11 14.78
N ASN A 198 -32.01 -17.01 14.72
CA ASN A 198 -31.17 -16.69 13.57
C ASN A 198 -30.03 -17.72 13.41
N LEU A 199 -29.35 -18.09 14.49
CA LEU A 199 -28.33 -19.15 14.47
C LEU A 199 -28.93 -20.49 14.06
N ASN A 200 -30.09 -20.86 14.60
CA ASN A 200 -30.79 -22.10 14.26
C ASN A 200 -31.11 -22.16 12.76
N ARG A 201 -31.60 -21.06 12.20
CA ARG A 201 -31.90 -20.94 10.77
C ARG A 201 -30.64 -21.09 9.92
N ALA A 202 -29.58 -20.35 10.25
CA ALA A 202 -28.30 -20.45 9.54
C ALA A 202 -27.70 -21.87 9.62
N THR A 203 -27.81 -22.51 10.79
CA THR A 203 -27.38 -23.91 11.01
C THR A 203 -28.15 -24.84 10.09
N LYS A 204 -29.48 -24.70 10.04
CA LYS A 204 -30.34 -25.50 9.16
C LYS A 204 -29.97 -25.31 7.68
N GLU A 205 -29.83 -24.06 7.23
CA GLU A 205 -29.45 -23.75 5.84
C GLU A 205 -28.09 -24.35 5.42
N ILE A 206 -27.09 -24.32 6.32
CA ILE A 206 -25.77 -24.91 6.06
C ILE A 206 -25.84 -26.43 6.01
N VAL A 207 -26.53 -27.04 6.98
CA VAL A 207 -26.69 -28.51 7.04
C VAL A 207 -27.50 -29.03 5.85
N GLU A 208 -28.50 -28.29 5.36
CA GLU A 208 -29.31 -28.68 4.20
C GLU A 208 -28.47 -28.88 2.92
N GLN A 209 -27.35 -28.16 2.79
CA GLN A 209 -26.43 -28.28 1.65
C GLN A 209 -25.45 -29.45 1.77
N ALA A 210 -25.35 -30.09 2.94
CA ALA A 210 -24.43 -31.19 3.17
C ALA A 210 -24.93 -32.51 2.57
N ASP A 211 -24.00 -33.24 1.94
CA ASP A 211 -24.27 -34.57 1.40
C ASP A 211 -24.12 -35.67 2.48
N HIS A 212 -24.54 -36.89 2.14
CA HIS A 212 -24.50 -38.03 3.05
C HIS A 212 -23.09 -38.29 3.59
N LYS A 213 -22.05 -38.15 2.76
CA LYS A 213 -20.65 -38.38 3.14
C LYS A 213 -20.18 -37.35 4.17
N THR A 214 -20.46 -36.08 3.92
CA THR A 214 -20.11 -34.95 4.80
C THR A 214 -20.81 -35.10 6.15
N LEU A 215 -22.11 -35.41 6.16
CA LEU A 215 -22.87 -35.61 7.40
C LEU A 215 -22.34 -36.78 8.23
N THR A 216 -22.00 -37.91 7.58
CA THR A 216 -21.44 -39.07 8.27
C THR A 216 -20.08 -38.76 8.86
N HIS A 217 -19.24 -38.01 8.13
CA HIS A 217 -17.95 -37.56 8.63
C HIS A 217 -18.10 -36.64 9.85
N LEU A 218 -18.95 -35.61 9.76
CA LEU A 218 -19.20 -34.67 10.85
C LEU A 218 -19.75 -35.37 12.10
N LEU A 219 -20.65 -36.34 11.94
CA LEU A 219 -21.17 -37.13 13.06
C LEU A 219 -20.07 -37.99 13.71
N SER A 220 -19.10 -38.49 12.94
CA SER A 220 -17.97 -39.27 13.49
C SER A 220 -17.01 -38.44 14.34
N GLN A 221 -16.96 -37.12 14.14
CA GLN A 221 -16.13 -36.21 14.92
C GLN A 221 -16.69 -35.93 16.33
N GLY A 222 -17.87 -36.46 16.66
CA GLY A 222 -18.50 -36.28 17.96
C GLY A 222 -18.96 -34.83 18.20
N PRO A 223 -19.87 -34.29 17.36
CA PRO A 223 -20.37 -32.93 17.52
C PRO A 223 -21.15 -32.80 18.85
N SER A 224 -21.32 -31.57 19.34
CA SER A 224 -22.17 -31.32 20.51
C SER A 224 -23.58 -31.91 20.32
N ASP A 225 -24.22 -32.34 21.41
CA ASP A 225 -25.58 -32.91 21.35
C ASP A 225 -26.57 -31.99 20.62
N TYR A 226 -26.41 -30.68 20.76
CA TYR A 226 -27.23 -29.70 20.07
C TYR A 226 -27.03 -29.75 18.55
N LEU A 227 -25.78 -29.70 18.06
CA LEU A 227 -25.48 -29.77 16.63
C LEU A 227 -25.77 -31.15 16.03
N ARG A 228 -25.56 -32.22 16.81
CA ARG A 228 -25.85 -33.61 16.43
C ARG A 228 -27.28 -33.78 15.94
N VAL A 229 -28.26 -33.13 16.61
CA VAL A 229 -29.66 -33.21 16.21
C VAL A 229 -29.90 -32.63 14.81
N PHE A 230 -29.27 -31.51 14.45
CA PHE A 230 -29.37 -30.96 13.09
C PHE A 230 -28.80 -31.91 12.04
N LEU A 231 -27.61 -32.47 12.31
CA LEU A 231 -26.91 -33.38 11.39
C LEU A 231 -27.67 -34.70 11.19
N GLU A 232 -28.11 -35.33 12.29
CA GLU A 232 -28.87 -36.57 12.22
C GLU A 232 -30.24 -36.37 11.57
N PHE A 233 -30.90 -35.23 11.80
CA PHE A 233 -32.17 -34.93 11.15
C PHE A 233 -32.02 -34.81 9.63
N ARG A 234 -30.97 -34.13 9.15
CA ARG A 234 -30.69 -34.05 7.71
C ARG A 234 -30.31 -35.40 7.12
N LEU A 235 -29.51 -36.19 7.84
CA LEU A 235 -29.15 -37.53 7.40
C LEU A 235 -30.39 -38.40 7.22
N ALA A 236 -31.36 -38.33 8.15
CA ALA A 236 -32.65 -39.01 8.01
C ALA A 236 -33.43 -38.56 6.76
N GLN A 237 -33.42 -37.26 6.44
CA GLN A 237 -34.07 -36.75 5.22
C GLN A 237 -33.42 -37.32 3.94
N LEU A 238 -32.09 -37.46 3.92
CA LEU A 238 -31.38 -38.06 2.79
C LEU A 238 -31.64 -39.57 2.71
N GLU A 239 -31.61 -40.29 3.84
CA GLU A 239 -31.96 -41.71 3.92
C GLU A 239 -33.38 -41.96 3.36
N MET A 240 -34.35 -41.11 3.72
CA MET A 240 -35.70 -41.14 3.13
C MET A 240 -35.70 -40.95 1.61
N ALA A 241 -34.96 -39.95 1.12
CA ALA A 241 -34.87 -39.65 -0.31
C ALA A 241 -34.20 -40.78 -1.12
N HIS A 242 -33.31 -41.56 -0.49
CA HIS A 242 -32.63 -42.72 -1.07
C HIS A 242 -33.38 -44.05 -0.88
N GLY A 243 -34.62 -44.01 -0.37
CA GLY A 243 -35.45 -45.21 -0.18
C GLY A 243 -35.11 -46.05 1.05
N GLN A 244 -34.23 -45.55 1.94
CA GLN A 244 -33.83 -46.20 3.20
C GLN A 244 -34.81 -45.82 4.33
N ALA A 245 -36.09 -46.12 4.12
CA ALA A 245 -37.16 -45.70 5.01
C ALA A 245 -37.04 -46.29 6.43
N SER A 246 -36.42 -47.48 6.57
CA SER A 246 -36.28 -48.15 7.86
C SER A 246 -35.23 -47.49 8.76
N GLU A 247 -34.10 -47.11 8.16
CA GLU A 247 -32.97 -46.43 8.78
C GLU A 247 -33.39 -45.01 9.21
N ALA A 248 -34.04 -44.28 8.29
CA ALA A 248 -34.56 -42.95 8.57
C ALA A 248 -35.58 -42.96 9.71
N ARG A 249 -36.52 -43.92 9.72
CA ARG A 249 -37.53 -44.04 10.78
C ARG A 249 -36.90 -44.34 12.14
N SER A 250 -35.92 -45.24 12.18
CA SER A 250 -35.18 -45.57 13.40
C SER A 250 -34.50 -44.32 13.96
N ARG A 251 -33.78 -43.59 13.10
CA ARG A 251 -33.06 -42.36 13.47
C ARG A 251 -34.00 -41.28 13.98
N LEU A 252 -35.08 -41.01 13.26
CA LEU A 252 -36.06 -39.99 13.65
C LEU A 252 -36.78 -40.34 14.96
N THR A 253 -37.05 -41.62 15.23
CA THR A 253 -37.71 -42.07 16.47
C THR A 253 -36.80 -41.84 17.69
N ARG A 254 -35.50 -42.08 17.53
CA ARG A 254 -34.49 -41.74 18.54
C ARG A 254 -34.40 -40.23 18.75
N LEU A 255 -34.34 -39.45 17.68
CA LEU A 255 -34.32 -37.98 17.78
C LEU A 255 -35.56 -37.41 18.46
N GLN A 256 -36.75 -37.97 18.23
CA GLN A 256 -37.99 -37.53 18.87
C GLN A 256 -37.93 -37.66 20.40
N SER A 257 -37.30 -38.72 20.93
CA SER A 257 -37.19 -38.90 22.38
C SER A 257 -36.13 -38.00 23.01
N GLU A 258 -35.02 -37.77 22.30
CA GLU A 258 -33.86 -36.99 22.75
C GLU A 258 -34.05 -35.47 22.60
N ALA A 259 -34.76 -35.00 21.57
CA ALA A 259 -34.75 -33.61 21.13
C ALA A 259 -36.04 -32.83 21.46
N LYS A 260 -36.76 -33.18 22.54
CA LYS A 260 -38.09 -32.61 22.88
C LYS A 260 -38.11 -31.08 23.00
N ASN A 261 -37.01 -30.48 23.47
CA ASN A 261 -36.87 -29.03 23.64
C ASN A 261 -35.98 -28.38 22.55
N HIS A 262 -35.66 -29.12 21.48
CA HIS A 262 -34.83 -28.65 20.39
C HIS A 262 -35.67 -27.87 19.36
N PRO A 263 -35.13 -26.85 18.67
CA PRO A 263 -35.85 -26.11 17.62
C PRO A 263 -36.41 -26.99 16.49
N LEU A 264 -35.82 -28.17 16.25
CA LEU A 264 -36.29 -29.13 15.25
C LEU A 264 -37.36 -30.11 15.76
N ALA A 265 -37.83 -30.02 17.00
CA ALA A 265 -38.78 -30.99 17.57
C ALA A 265 -40.06 -31.11 16.73
N GLY A 266 -40.60 -29.98 16.24
CA GLY A 266 -41.75 -29.97 15.34
C GLY A 266 -41.46 -30.62 13.99
N ASP A 267 -40.32 -30.27 13.37
CA ASP A 267 -39.87 -30.80 12.08
C ASP A 267 -39.64 -32.32 12.14
N ILE A 268 -39.06 -32.83 13.24
CA ILE A 268 -38.82 -34.26 13.47
C ILE A 268 -40.14 -35.02 13.58
N ASN A 269 -41.12 -34.48 14.32
CA ASN A 269 -42.44 -35.10 14.48
C ASN A 269 -43.21 -35.18 13.15
N ALA A 270 -43.14 -34.12 12.33
CA ALA A 270 -43.75 -34.10 11.01
C ALA A 270 -43.09 -35.13 10.07
N ALA A 271 -41.75 -35.21 10.07
CA ALA A 271 -41.02 -36.17 9.25
C ALA A 271 -41.37 -37.62 9.60
N LEU A 272 -41.51 -37.96 10.89
CA LEU A 272 -41.91 -39.30 11.34
C LEU A 272 -43.27 -39.75 10.83
N GLN A 273 -44.23 -38.83 10.72
CA GLN A 273 -45.58 -39.14 10.24
C GLN A 273 -45.60 -39.44 8.72
N GLY A 274 -44.59 -38.99 7.98
CA GLY A 274 -44.50 -39.12 6.52
C GLY A 274 -43.70 -40.32 5.99
N VAL A 275 -43.09 -41.15 6.85
CA VAL A 275 -42.21 -42.27 6.41
C VAL A 275 -43.02 -43.53 6.02
N PRO A 276 -43.03 -43.96 4.75
CA PRO A 276 -43.71 -45.18 4.32
C PRO A 276 -43.04 -46.45 4.88
N VAL A 277 -43.84 -47.47 5.20
CA VAL A 277 -43.38 -48.76 5.75
C VAL A 277 -43.04 -49.71 4.60
N ALA A 278 -41.78 -50.11 4.42
CA ALA A 278 -41.39 -51.08 3.37
C ALA A 278 -40.26 -52.05 3.78
N LYS A 279 -40.37 -53.29 3.26
CA LYS A 279 -39.60 -54.52 3.51
C LYS A 279 -38.19 -54.54 2.84
N PRO A 280 -37.22 -55.34 3.33
CA PRO A 280 -35.80 -55.22 2.93
C PRO A 280 -35.39 -56.06 1.70
N GLY A 281 -34.44 -55.54 0.92
CA GLY A 281 -33.72 -56.22 -0.18
C GLY A 281 -32.18 -56.03 -0.08
N PRO A 282 -31.36 -56.82 -0.82
CA PRO A 282 -29.93 -57.07 -0.52
C PRO A 282 -28.92 -56.10 -1.23
N PRO A 283 -27.60 -56.10 -0.85
CA PRO A 283 -26.66 -54.99 -1.06
C PRO A 283 -25.68 -55.12 -2.26
N PRO A 284 -24.91 -54.05 -2.62
CA PRO A 284 -24.04 -53.96 -3.81
C PRO A 284 -22.52 -54.22 -3.56
N PRO A 285 -21.68 -54.34 -4.61
CA PRO A 285 -20.23 -54.64 -4.50
C PRO A 285 -19.27 -53.43 -4.58
N GLN A 286 -17.99 -53.66 -4.22
CA GLN A 286 -16.88 -52.68 -3.99
C GLN A 286 -15.84 -52.54 -5.15
N PRO A 287 -14.94 -51.51 -5.14
CA PRO A 287 -14.15 -51.02 -6.29
C PRO A 287 -12.65 -51.43 -6.37
N MET A 288 -12.00 -51.18 -7.52
CA MET A 288 -10.58 -51.49 -7.86
C MET A 288 -9.62 -50.26 -7.87
N THR A 289 -8.32 -50.58 -7.80
CA THR A 289 -7.12 -49.83 -7.37
C THR A 289 -6.32 -49.01 -8.41
N VAL A 290 -5.47 -48.10 -7.88
CA VAL A 290 -4.51 -47.13 -8.48
C VAL A 290 -3.13 -47.73 -8.87
N ARG A 291 -2.39 -47.13 -9.82
CA ARG A 291 -0.91 -47.01 -9.84
C ARG A 291 -0.39 -45.75 -10.59
N GLU A 292 0.80 -45.27 -10.19
CA GLU A 292 1.46 -43.98 -10.51
C GLU A 292 2.94 -44.23 -11.02
N PRO A 293 3.90 -43.26 -11.14
CA PRO A 293 4.41 -42.62 -12.39
C PRO A 293 5.96 -42.74 -12.66
N VAL A 294 6.51 -42.11 -13.73
CA VAL A 294 7.97 -41.84 -13.94
C VAL A 294 8.24 -40.51 -14.72
N ARG A 295 9.34 -39.80 -14.41
CA ARG A 295 9.98 -38.56 -14.98
C ARG A 295 11.48 -38.87 -15.28
N PRO A 296 12.44 -37.97 -15.70
CA PRO A 296 12.48 -36.58 -16.25
C PRO A 296 13.53 -36.35 -17.40
N SER A 297 13.76 -35.11 -17.90
CA SER A 297 15.09 -34.41 -17.96
C SER A 297 15.12 -33.08 -18.77
N ALA A 298 16.15 -32.25 -18.50
CA ALA A 298 16.36 -30.81 -18.81
C ALA A 298 17.32 -30.50 -19.99
N VAL A 299 17.51 -29.21 -20.37
CA VAL A 299 18.78 -28.49 -20.76
C VAL A 299 18.50 -26.98 -21.04
N GLY A 300 19.45 -26.06 -20.74
CA GLY A 300 19.39 -24.59 -20.91
C GLY A 300 20.33 -23.98 -21.98
N PRO A 301 20.45 -22.63 -22.14
CA PRO A 301 21.19 -21.98 -23.24
C PRO A 301 22.40 -21.10 -22.82
N PRO A 302 23.28 -20.63 -23.75
CA PRO A 302 24.53 -19.91 -23.46
C PRO A 302 24.49 -18.36 -23.74
N PRO A 303 25.55 -17.58 -23.37
CA PRO A 303 25.57 -16.11 -23.40
C PRO A 303 26.46 -15.48 -24.50
N SER A 304 26.38 -14.14 -24.67
CA SER A 304 27.04 -13.30 -25.69
C SER A 304 28.01 -12.25 -25.09
N THR A 305 28.98 -11.77 -25.89
CA THR A 305 30.07 -10.83 -25.51
C THR A 305 30.02 -9.50 -26.30
N PRO A 306 30.49 -8.34 -25.78
CA PRO A 306 30.38 -7.03 -26.44
C PRO A 306 31.68 -6.50 -27.11
N ALA A 307 31.51 -5.51 -28.01
CA ALA A 307 32.54 -4.89 -28.86
C ALA A 307 33.25 -3.65 -28.24
N ALA A 308 34.47 -3.36 -28.75
CA ALA A 308 35.44 -2.38 -28.24
C ALA A 308 35.27 -0.92 -28.74
N ARG A 309 35.85 0.04 -28.00
CA ARG A 309 35.87 1.51 -28.26
C ARG A 309 37.26 2.04 -28.67
N VAL A 310 37.25 3.18 -29.38
CA VAL A 310 38.39 3.97 -29.89
C VAL A 310 38.77 5.11 -28.90
N PRO A 311 40.04 5.56 -28.79
CA PRO A 311 40.48 6.54 -27.78
C PRO A 311 40.38 8.02 -28.22
N VAL A 312 40.16 8.92 -27.25
CA VAL A 312 40.21 10.40 -27.39
C VAL A 312 41.52 10.95 -26.79
N ALA A 313 42.04 12.03 -27.37
CA ALA A 313 43.37 12.60 -27.19
C ALA A 313 43.67 13.21 -25.80
N THR A 314 44.93 13.09 -25.39
CA THR A 314 45.53 13.42 -24.09
C THR A 314 46.30 14.76 -24.11
N ASN A 315 45.89 15.74 -23.28
CA ASN A 315 46.76 16.51 -22.34
C ASN A 315 45.96 17.57 -21.55
N ILE A 316 44.98 17.14 -20.74
CA ILE A 316 44.28 18.01 -19.78
C ILE A 316 44.78 17.63 -18.38
N PRO A 317 45.16 18.60 -17.51
CA PRO A 317 45.55 18.29 -16.13
C PRO A 317 44.51 17.46 -15.41
N LEU A 318 44.97 16.47 -14.64
CA LEU A 318 44.12 15.60 -13.85
C LEU A 318 44.70 15.42 -12.45
N ASN A 319 43.90 15.77 -11.45
CA ASN A 319 44.05 15.39 -10.06
C ASN A 319 42.83 14.52 -9.70
N ALA A 320 43.05 13.21 -9.60
CA ALA A 320 42.00 12.23 -9.31
C ALA A 320 41.28 12.49 -7.99
N ASN A 321 41.90 13.23 -7.06
CA ASN A 321 41.35 13.50 -5.74
C ASN A 321 40.52 14.80 -5.67
N ARG A 322 40.31 15.50 -6.80
CA ARG A 322 39.52 16.74 -6.86
C ARG A 322 38.25 16.53 -7.65
N ILE A 323 37.12 16.83 -7.03
CA ILE A 323 35.80 16.82 -7.68
C ILE A 323 35.29 18.26 -7.76
N GLY A 324 34.85 18.69 -8.94
CA GLY A 324 34.25 20.00 -9.13
C GLY A 324 32.80 20.04 -8.70
N CYS A 325 32.34 21.17 -8.19
CA CYS A 325 30.92 21.44 -7.94
C CYS A 325 30.52 22.77 -8.58
N LEU A 326 29.49 22.74 -9.43
CA LEU A 326 28.93 23.93 -10.08
C LEU A 326 27.51 24.16 -9.58
N VAL A 327 27.32 25.14 -8.71
CA VAL A 327 26.00 25.48 -8.16
C VAL A 327 25.90 26.99 -7.86
N PRO A 328 24.68 27.57 -7.84
CA PRO A 328 24.48 28.93 -7.35
C PRO A 328 24.81 28.98 -5.85
N LEU A 329 25.81 29.78 -5.49
CA LEU A 329 26.20 30.05 -4.10
C LEU A 329 25.66 31.40 -3.62
N ASN A 330 25.29 32.26 -4.56
CA ASN A 330 24.69 33.57 -4.32
C ASN A 330 23.37 33.71 -5.10
N GLY A 331 22.63 34.79 -4.79
CA GLY A 331 21.35 35.09 -5.42
C GLY A 331 20.17 34.25 -4.90
N GLU A 332 19.07 34.27 -5.64
CA GLU A 332 17.79 33.64 -5.28
C GLU A 332 17.90 32.13 -5.05
N TYR A 333 18.75 31.45 -5.83
CA TYR A 333 18.88 29.99 -5.80
C TYR A 333 19.99 29.47 -4.88
N ALA A 334 20.64 30.35 -4.11
CA ALA A 334 21.75 30.00 -3.22
C ALA A 334 21.39 28.91 -2.19
N ALA A 335 20.12 28.84 -1.78
CA ALA A 335 19.65 27.80 -0.86
C ALA A 335 19.86 26.40 -1.45
N TYR A 336 19.50 26.19 -2.72
CA TYR A 336 19.66 24.91 -3.39
C TYR A 336 21.13 24.53 -3.58
N GLY A 337 22.01 25.49 -3.90
CA GLY A 337 23.43 25.21 -4.00
C GLY A 337 24.06 24.78 -2.68
N ARG A 338 23.64 25.37 -1.55
CA ARG A 338 24.05 24.93 -0.21
C ARG A 338 23.59 23.50 0.10
N GLN A 339 22.38 23.11 -0.30
CA GLN A 339 21.89 21.74 -0.14
C GLN A 339 22.77 20.74 -0.91
N VAL A 340 23.14 21.06 -2.15
CA VAL A 340 24.05 20.23 -2.94
C VAL A 340 25.41 20.08 -2.26
N ILE A 341 26.01 21.19 -1.82
CA ILE A 341 27.30 21.15 -1.11
C ILE A 341 27.19 20.28 0.13
N ASN A 342 26.13 20.41 0.94
CA ASN A 342 25.98 19.61 2.16
C ASN A 342 25.95 18.10 1.87
N GLY A 343 25.24 17.68 0.81
CA GLY A 343 25.21 16.27 0.40
C GLY A 343 26.57 15.77 -0.11
N LEU A 344 27.27 16.58 -0.92
CA LEU A 344 28.61 16.28 -1.40
C LEU A 344 29.63 16.19 -0.26
N THR A 345 29.63 17.15 0.65
CA THR A 345 30.55 17.20 1.78
C THR A 345 30.37 15.97 2.67
N LEU A 346 29.13 15.60 2.99
CA LEU A 346 28.88 14.40 3.80
C LEU A 346 29.43 13.13 3.13
N ALA A 347 29.20 12.95 1.83
CA ALA A 347 29.74 11.81 1.08
C ALA A 347 31.28 11.82 1.02
N ALA A 348 31.89 13.00 0.84
CA ALA A 348 33.34 13.16 0.84
C ALA A 348 33.96 12.84 2.21
N GLU A 349 33.35 13.28 3.31
CA GLU A 349 33.82 12.97 4.66
C GLU A 349 33.78 11.47 4.95
N GLU A 350 32.69 10.80 4.61
CA GLU A 350 32.59 9.35 4.80
C GLU A 350 33.60 8.58 3.95
N TYR A 351 33.92 9.08 2.75
CA TYR A 351 34.97 8.52 1.92
C TYR A 351 36.35 8.74 2.54
N ASN A 352 36.68 9.98 2.92
CA ASN A 352 37.98 10.35 3.47
C ASN A 352 38.29 9.63 4.79
N GLN A 353 37.28 9.35 5.60
CA GLN A 353 37.43 8.51 6.81
C GLN A 353 37.85 7.07 6.49
N ARG A 354 37.41 6.53 5.35
CA ARG A 354 37.76 5.17 4.89
C ARG A 354 39.07 5.14 4.10
N HIS A 355 39.45 6.26 3.47
CA HIS A 355 40.61 6.38 2.59
C HIS A 355 41.52 7.55 3.03
N PRO A 356 42.14 7.48 4.22
CA PRO A 356 42.93 8.59 4.77
C PRO A 356 44.14 8.96 3.90
N ASP A 357 44.68 8.01 3.13
CA ASP A 357 45.83 8.20 2.24
C ASP A 357 45.45 8.81 0.88
N GLN A 358 44.16 8.90 0.56
CA GLN A 358 43.65 9.45 -0.71
C GLN A 358 42.42 10.35 -0.47
N PRO A 359 42.57 11.48 0.25
CA PRO A 359 41.44 12.34 0.59
C PRO A 359 40.91 13.08 -0.64
N ILE A 360 39.59 13.05 -0.81
CA ILE A 360 38.84 13.79 -1.82
C ILE A 360 38.59 15.22 -1.34
N THR A 361 38.81 16.17 -2.25
CA THR A 361 38.51 17.58 -2.06
C THR A 361 37.42 18.03 -3.04
N ILE A 362 36.37 18.65 -2.53
CA ILE A 362 35.34 19.29 -3.35
C ILE A 362 35.76 20.72 -3.66
N VAL A 363 35.86 21.07 -4.94
CA VAL A 363 36.18 22.42 -5.41
C VAL A 363 34.90 23.03 -5.98
N SER A 364 34.27 23.90 -5.19
CA SER A 364 33.01 24.54 -5.57
C SER A 364 33.24 25.85 -6.30
N LYS A 365 32.44 26.11 -7.33
CA LYS A 365 32.39 27.38 -8.06
C LYS A 365 30.96 27.86 -8.15
N ASP A 366 30.79 29.16 -7.92
CA ASP A 366 29.50 29.82 -8.02
C ASP A 366 29.09 29.98 -9.47
N THR A 367 27.90 29.51 -9.82
CA THR A 367 27.32 29.72 -11.14
C THR A 367 26.42 30.96 -11.19
N MET A 368 25.92 31.44 -10.03
CA MET A 368 24.84 32.44 -9.94
C MET A 368 23.62 32.15 -10.83
N ASP A 369 23.44 30.90 -11.26
CA ASP A 369 22.50 30.49 -12.31
C ASP A 369 22.69 31.19 -13.68
N ASP A 370 23.91 31.69 -13.95
CA ASP A 370 24.30 32.36 -15.20
C ASP A 370 25.09 31.42 -16.14
N PRO A 371 24.66 31.25 -17.41
CA PRO A 371 25.32 30.36 -18.36
C PRO A 371 26.79 30.70 -18.66
N GLU A 372 27.15 31.98 -18.78
CA GLU A 372 28.50 32.38 -19.17
C GLU A 372 29.48 32.23 -18.00
N LEU A 373 29.07 32.63 -16.80
CA LEU A 373 29.84 32.37 -15.57
C LEU A 373 30.00 30.86 -15.32
N THR A 374 28.97 30.06 -15.60
CA THR A 374 29.04 28.60 -15.50
C THR A 374 30.12 28.04 -16.43
N ARG A 375 30.17 28.50 -17.69
CA ARG A 375 31.18 28.07 -18.66
C ARG A 375 32.60 28.43 -18.19
N GLN A 376 32.81 29.66 -17.73
CA GLN A 376 34.10 30.12 -17.20
C GLN A 376 34.52 29.31 -15.96
N SER A 377 33.59 29.05 -15.06
CA SER A 377 33.81 28.25 -13.86
C SER A 377 34.12 26.80 -14.17
N PHE A 378 33.44 26.21 -15.16
CA PHE A 378 33.72 24.86 -15.65
C PHE A 378 35.13 24.78 -16.26
N ASP A 379 35.50 25.72 -17.11
CA ASP A 379 36.85 25.79 -17.69
C ASP A 379 37.93 25.90 -16.59
N ASP A 380 37.72 26.71 -15.55
CA ASP A 380 38.66 26.81 -14.42
C ASP A 380 38.78 25.48 -13.65
N LEU A 381 37.66 24.83 -13.34
CA LEU A 381 37.66 23.52 -12.66
C LEU A 381 38.44 22.48 -13.46
N VAL A 382 38.24 22.43 -14.78
CA VAL A 382 38.83 21.40 -15.64
C VAL A 382 40.30 21.69 -15.94
N ARG A 383 40.62 22.94 -16.32
CA ARG A 383 41.94 23.30 -16.86
C ARG A 383 42.93 23.71 -15.78
N ASN A 384 42.47 24.39 -14.73
CA ASN A 384 43.35 24.91 -13.68
C ASN A 384 43.32 24.02 -12.43
N GLN A 385 42.16 23.49 -12.05
CA GLN A 385 42.04 22.64 -10.87
C GLN A 385 42.24 21.15 -11.17
N GLY A 386 42.11 20.75 -12.44
CA GLY A 386 42.32 19.39 -12.91
C GLY A 386 41.30 18.39 -12.38
N VAL A 387 40.04 18.79 -12.15
CA VAL A 387 39.06 17.91 -11.50
C VAL A 387 38.79 16.61 -12.27
N LEU A 388 38.52 15.52 -11.57
CA LEU A 388 38.18 14.22 -12.15
C LEU A 388 36.81 14.23 -12.82
N GLY A 389 35.85 14.91 -12.20
CA GLY A 389 34.47 15.08 -12.67
C GLY A 389 33.81 16.26 -11.99
N VAL A 390 32.61 16.61 -12.43
CA VAL A 390 31.83 17.75 -11.91
C VAL A 390 30.44 17.28 -11.48
N VAL A 391 29.97 17.75 -10.33
CA VAL A 391 28.57 17.60 -9.90
C VAL A 391 27.85 18.95 -9.98
N GLY A 392 26.66 18.95 -10.58
CA GLY A 392 25.95 20.15 -11.03
C GLY A 392 26.09 20.34 -12.55
N PRO A 393 25.40 21.34 -13.14
CA PRO A 393 24.65 22.41 -12.48
C PRO A 393 23.20 22.04 -12.11
N LEU A 394 22.46 23.03 -11.60
CA LEU A 394 21.05 22.90 -11.18
C LEU A 394 20.03 23.39 -12.23
N SER A 395 20.44 24.16 -13.24
CA SER A 395 19.54 24.65 -14.30
C SER A 395 19.92 24.16 -15.70
N SER A 396 18.90 23.94 -16.54
CA SER A 396 19.09 23.45 -17.92
C SER A 396 19.96 24.40 -18.75
N GLN A 397 19.83 25.73 -18.55
CA GLN A 397 20.63 26.73 -19.27
C GLN A 397 22.12 26.67 -18.94
N CYS A 398 22.46 26.48 -17.66
CA CYS A 398 23.85 26.31 -17.23
C CYS A 398 24.42 24.97 -17.73
N LEU A 399 23.61 23.91 -17.70
CA LEU A 399 24.04 22.61 -18.23
C LEU A 399 24.34 22.71 -19.74
N GLN A 400 23.43 23.30 -20.51
CA GLN A 400 23.59 23.47 -21.95
C GLN A 400 24.86 24.25 -22.30
N ALA A 401 25.24 25.23 -21.48
CA ALA A 401 26.46 26.02 -21.67
C ALA A 401 27.76 25.22 -21.53
N ILE A 402 27.74 24.06 -20.86
CA ILE A 402 28.94 23.24 -20.59
C ILE A 402 28.93 21.87 -21.27
N SER A 403 27.79 21.35 -21.72
CA SER A 403 27.67 19.97 -22.24
C SER A 403 28.66 19.66 -23.36
N SER A 404 28.74 20.51 -24.39
CA SER A 404 29.66 20.28 -25.52
C SER A 404 31.13 20.33 -25.08
N THR A 405 31.48 21.25 -24.17
CA THR A 405 32.82 21.36 -23.62
C THR A 405 33.17 20.16 -22.76
N ALA A 406 32.22 19.63 -21.99
CA ALA A 406 32.40 18.40 -21.22
C ALA A 406 32.72 17.20 -22.13
N ASP A 407 32.03 17.08 -23.26
CA ASP A 407 32.32 16.04 -24.27
C ASP A 407 33.69 16.21 -24.90
N GLN A 408 34.05 17.44 -25.31
CA GLN A 408 35.35 17.74 -25.91
C GLN A 408 36.52 17.46 -24.96
N LEU A 409 36.33 17.72 -23.66
CA LEU A 409 37.35 17.57 -22.63
C LEU A 409 37.31 16.22 -21.90
N GLY A 410 36.35 15.35 -22.26
CA GLY A 410 36.17 14.02 -21.67
C GLY A 410 35.87 14.06 -20.17
N VAL A 411 35.11 15.05 -19.70
CA VAL A 411 34.84 15.27 -18.27
C VAL A 411 33.45 14.75 -17.90
N PRO A 412 33.33 13.75 -16.99
CA PRO A 412 32.03 13.33 -16.49
C PRO A 412 31.34 14.46 -15.72
N VAL A 413 30.11 14.78 -16.11
CA VAL A 413 29.24 15.77 -15.47
C VAL A 413 28.00 15.09 -14.92
N PHE A 414 27.81 15.16 -13.61
CA PHE A 414 26.63 14.67 -12.91
C PHE A 414 25.64 15.82 -12.77
N SER A 415 24.77 15.95 -13.76
CA SER A 415 23.78 17.02 -13.78
C SER A 415 22.73 16.81 -12.69
N LEU A 416 22.42 17.89 -11.97
CA LEU A 416 21.31 17.97 -11.02
C LEU A 416 20.07 18.64 -11.66
N THR A 417 20.06 18.80 -12.98
CA THR A 417 18.89 19.23 -13.73
C THR A 417 17.95 18.06 -13.99
N GLN A 418 16.65 18.33 -14.01
CA GLN A 418 15.68 17.38 -14.56
C GLN A 418 16.03 17.12 -16.04
N PRO A 419 16.01 15.87 -16.52
CA PRO A 419 16.06 15.60 -17.95
C PRO A 419 14.85 16.25 -18.63
N ASP A 420 15.08 16.95 -19.73
CA ASP A 420 14.02 17.44 -20.63
C ASP A 420 14.46 17.32 -22.10
N ASP A 421 13.52 17.45 -23.03
CA ASP A 421 13.77 17.33 -24.47
C ASP A 421 14.74 18.40 -25.01
N THR A 422 15.08 19.42 -24.21
CA THR A 422 16.03 20.47 -24.60
C THR A 422 17.46 20.17 -24.18
N THR A 423 17.67 19.09 -23.42
CA THR A 423 19.01 18.72 -23.02
C THR A 423 19.78 18.10 -24.18
N ALA A 424 20.91 18.70 -24.53
CA ALA A 424 21.78 18.18 -25.58
C ALA A 424 22.23 16.75 -25.28
N ASP A 425 22.13 15.85 -26.26
CA ASP A 425 22.70 14.51 -26.21
C ASP A 425 24.21 14.62 -25.98
N SER A 426 24.64 14.37 -24.74
CA SER A 426 26.04 14.41 -24.34
C SER A 426 26.48 13.04 -23.84
N ALA A 427 27.64 12.59 -24.32
CA ALA A 427 28.21 11.31 -23.93
C ALA A 427 28.80 11.35 -22.51
N HIS A 428 29.01 12.53 -21.94
CA HIS A 428 29.66 12.72 -20.63
C HIS A 428 28.74 13.34 -19.57
N VAL A 429 27.49 13.68 -19.91
CA VAL A 429 26.49 14.15 -18.95
C VAL A 429 25.62 12.99 -18.46
N PHE A 430 25.52 12.83 -17.14
CA PHE A 430 24.64 11.89 -16.46
C PHE A 430 23.59 12.66 -15.66
N HIS A 431 22.31 12.55 -16.03
CA HIS A 431 21.21 13.23 -15.35
C HIS A 431 20.81 12.54 -14.05
N VAL A 432 21.55 12.78 -12.97
CA VAL A 432 21.32 12.08 -11.71
C VAL A 432 20.18 12.67 -10.89
N PHE A 433 19.57 13.79 -11.28
CA PHE A 433 18.36 14.27 -10.61
C PHE A 433 17.12 13.41 -10.91
N LEU A 434 15.99 13.74 -10.26
CA LEU A 434 14.74 13.04 -10.49
C LEU A 434 14.26 13.24 -11.94
N ASP A 435 13.71 12.18 -12.52
CA ASP A 435 13.11 12.17 -13.85
C ASP A 435 11.59 12.08 -13.68
N ASN A 436 10.89 13.15 -14.09
CA ASN A 436 9.44 13.25 -13.95
C ASN A 436 8.71 12.19 -14.78
N HIS A 437 9.19 11.88 -15.99
CA HIS A 437 8.57 10.86 -16.84
C HIS A 437 8.73 9.48 -16.23
N GLN A 438 9.94 9.10 -15.82
CA GLN A 438 10.15 7.81 -15.15
C GLN A 438 9.32 7.69 -13.86
N MET A 439 9.26 8.77 -13.06
CA MET A 439 8.47 8.82 -11.84
C MET A 439 6.97 8.65 -12.14
N LEU A 440 6.40 9.45 -13.05
CA LEU A 440 4.98 9.42 -13.38
C LEU A 440 4.59 8.13 -14.11
N ARG A 441 5.47 7.59 -14.96
CA ARG A 441 5.28 6.28 -15.59
C ARG A 441 5.08 5.19 -14.55
N SER A 442 5.90 5.17 -13.49
CA SER A 442 5.75 4.18 -12.42
C SER A 442 4.40 4.27 -11.72
N LEU A 443 3.91 5.49 -11.47
CA LEU A 443 2.63 5.77 -10.82
C LEU A 443 1.44 5.39 -11.71
N VAL A 444 1.46 5.83 -12.98
CA VAL A 444 0.40 5.55 -13.96
C VAL A 444 0.35 4.05 -14.25
N GLN A 445 1.51 3.40 -14.46
CA GLN A 445 1.56 1.96 -14.70
C GLN A 445 0.98 1.18 -13.52
N TYR A 446 1.26 1.58 -12.28
CA TYR A 446 0.63 0.99 -11.09
C TYR A 446 -0.90 1.15 -11.13
N CYS A 447 -1.40 2.36 -11.39
CA CYS A 447 -2.85 2.62 -11.50
C CYS A 447 -3.51 1.76 -12.59
N ARG A 448 -2.87 1.62 -13.75
CA ARG A 448 -3.40 0.89 -14.91
C ARG A 448 -3.37 -0.63 -14.72
N THR A 449 -2.27 -1.15 -14.17
CA THR A 449 -2.03 -2.60 -14.13
C THR A 449 -2.52 -3.25 -12.84
N LYS A 450 -2.47 -2.54 -11.71
CA LYS A 450 -2.84 -3.06 -10.40
C LYS A 450 -4.22 -2.59 -9.94
N LEU A 451 -4.56 -1.32 -10.21
CA LEU A 451 -5.86 -0.75 -9.84
C LEU A 451 -6.88 -0.76 -10.97
N HIS A 452 -6.45 -1.10 -12.19
CA HIS A 452 -7.30 -1.15 -13.39
C HIS A 452 -8.03 0.17 -13.74
N PHE A 453 -7.53 1.30 -13.24
CA PHE A 453 -8.11 2.62 -13.50
C PHE A 453 -7.96 3.00 -14.96
N LYS A 454 -8.98 3.62 -15.55
CA LYS A 454 -9.02 4.04 -16.96
C LYS A 454 -9.08 5.54 -17.11
N ASN A 455 -9.78 6.22 -16.20
CA ASN A 455 -10.11 7.63 -16.33
C ASN A 455 -9.38 8.46 -15.27
N PHE A 456 -8.57 9.40 -15.73
CA PHE A 456 -7.74 10.26 -14.90
C PHE A 456 -8.16 11.72 -15.05
N ALA A 457 -7.85 12.53 -14.04
CA ALA A 457 -7.92 13.99 -14.12
C ALA A 457 -6.68 14.60 -13.45
N SER A 458 -6.37 15.85 -13.80
CA SER A 458 -5.27 16.62 -13.20
C SER A 458 -5.78 17.98 -12.70
N LEU A 459 -5.44 18.32 -11.47
CA LEU A 459 -5.68 19.63 -10.87
C LEU A 459 -4.35 20.15 -10.33
N TYR A 460 -3.79 21.20 -10.95
CA TYR A 460 -2.40 21.58 -10.78
C TYR A 460 -2.21 23.09 -10.54
N PRO A 461 -1.15 23.53 -9.84
CA PRO A 461 -0.85 24.94 -9.69
C PRO A 461 -0.47 25.56 -11.04
N ASP A 462 -0.94 26.77 -11.32
CA ASP A 462 -0.62 27.54 -12.53
C ASP A 462 0.78 28.14 -12.47
N ASP A 463 1.78 27.26 -12.37
CA ASP A 463 3.19 27.58 -12.38
C ASP A 463 3.98 26.63 -13.29
N ARG A 464 5.29 26.87 -13.41
CA ARG A 464 6.17 26.05 -14.25
C ARG A 464 6.22 24.58 -13.81
N TYR A 465 6.13 24.32 -12.50
CA TYR A 465 6.18 22.97 -11.95
C TYR A 465 4.89 22.20 -12.26
N GLY A 466 3.73 22.76 -11.89
CA GLY A 466 2.41 22.17 -12.11
C GLY A 466 2.13 21.93 -13.59
N GLY A 467 2.41 22.92 -14.45
CA GLY A 467 2.21 22.80 -15.90
C GLY A 467 3.06 21.68 -16.52
N ARG A 468 4.35 21.59 -16.13
CA ARG A 468 5.26 20.55 -16.62
C ARG A 468 4.81 19.14 -16.17
N LEU A 469 4.51 18.97 -14.89
CA LEU A 469 4.12 17.67 -14.34
C LEU A 469 2.74 17.23 -14.86
N SER A 470 1.81 18.16 -15.04
CA SER A 470 0.49 17.84 -15.62
C SER A 470 0.62 17.40 -17.08
N LYS A 471 1.50 18.02 -17.87
CA LYS A 471 1.79 17.61 -19.25
C LYS A 471 2.42 16.21 -19.31
N ALA A 472 3.48 15.99 -18.53
CA ALA A 472 4.13 14.66 -18.47
C ALA A 472 3.15 13.57 -17.99
N PHE A 473 2.27 13.90 -17.03
CA PHE A 473 1.24 12.98 -16.57
C PHE A 473 0.24 12.62 -17.69
N GLN A 474 -0.20 13.59 -18.48
CA GLN A 474 -1.06 13.35 -19.64
C GLN A 474 -0.42 12.36 -20.63
N GLU A 475 0.86 12.58 -20.95
CA GLU A 475 1.61 11.75 -21.90
C GLU A 475 1.78 10.31 -21.39
N GLU A 476 2.07 10.12 -20.09
CA GLU A 476 2.19 8.80 -19.50
C GLU A 476 0.82 8.09 -19.37
N VAL A 477 -0.26 8.82 -19.05
CA VAL A 477 -1.64 8.28 -19.06
C VAL A 477 -2.01 7.78 -20.45
N GLN A 478 -1.77 8.58 -21.49
CA GLN A 478 -2.05 8.21 -22.87
C GLN A 478 -1.21 7.02 -23.33
N SER A 479 0.10 7.02 -23.01
CA SER A 479 1.01 5.92 -23.34
C SER A 479 0.61 4.59 -22.69
N ALA A 480 -0.02 4.64 -21.51
CA ALA A 480 -0.54 3.46 -20.82
C ALA A 480 -1.99 3.10 -21.20
N GLY A 481 -2.56 3.76 -22.22
CA GLY A 481 -3.92 3.51 -22.74
C GLY A 481 -5.04 3.96 -21.78
N GLY A 482 -4.77 4.94 -20.92
CA GLY A 482 -5.78 5.62 -20.10
C GLY A 482 -6.31 6.89 -20.78
N ASN A 483 -7.37 7.48 -20.20
CA ASN A 483 -8.00 8.70 -20.66
C ASN A 483 -7.78 9.81 -19.64
N LEU A 484 -7.24 10.96 -20.05
CA LEU A 484 -7.25 12.18 -19.23
C LEU A 484 -8.53 12.96 -19.53
N LEU A 485 -9.52 12.89 -18.63
CA LEU A 485 -10.83 13.51 -18.83
C LEU A 485 -10.81 15.02 -18.58
N ALA A 486 -9.94 15.50 -17.70
CA ALA A 486 -9.81 16.92 -17.39
C ALA A 486 -8.41 17.26 -16.91
N SER A 487 -7.98 18.47 -17.23
CA SER A 487 -6.74 19.08 -16.76
C SER A 487 -7.03 20.55 -16.48
N VAL A 488 -6.96 20.96 -15.21
CA VAL A 488 -7.34 22.32 -14.77
C VAL A 488 -6.26 22.90 -13.87
N SER A 489 -5.85 24.13 -14.16
CA SER A 489 -4.93 24.87 -13.30
C SER A 489 -5.68 25.65 -12.21
N TYR A 490 -4.97 25.99 -11.13
CA TYR A 490 -5.42 26.92 -10.09
C TYR A 490 -4.32 27.90 -9.70
N ASN A 491 -4.69 29.05 -9.12
CA ASN A 491 -3.72 30.01 -8.60
C ASN A 491 -2.90 29.36 -7.46
N PRO A 492 -1.55 29.27 -7.55
CA PRO A 492 -0.71 28.62 -6.54
C PRO A 492 -0.83 29.23 -5.12
N ASN A 493 -1.26 30.49 -5.03
CA ASN A 493 -1.45 31.20 -3.75
C ASN A 493 -2.88 31.08 -3.21
N SER A 494 -3.76 30.33 -3.88
CA SER A 494 -5.15 30.18 -3.43
C SER A 494 -5.25 29.28 -2.21
N THR A 495 -6.25 29.58 -1.37
CA THR A 495 -6.72 28.68 -0.31
C THR A 495 -8.13 28.17 -0.57
N ASP A 496 -8.81 28.69 -1.60
CA ASP A 496 -10.12 28.22 -2.08
C ASP A 496 -9.95 27.60 -3.47
N PHE A 497 -10.28 26.31 -3.59
CA PHE A 497 -10.17 25.55 -4.83
C PHE A 497 -11.53 25.20 -5.42
N ARG A 498 -12.64 25.75 -4.89
CA ARG A 498 -14.01 25.46 -5.35
C ARG A 498 -14.20 25.64 -6.85
N GLU A 499 -13.83 26.81 -7.37
CA GLU A 499 -13.99 27.12 -8.80
C GLU A 499 -13.15 26.19 -9.69
N PRO A 500 -11.82 26.00 -9.45
CA PRO A 500 -11.03 25.01 -10.18
C PRO A 500 -11.62 23.59 -10.12
N ILE A 501 -12.11 23.14 -8.96
CA ILE A 501 -12.74 21.82 -8.82
C ILE A 501 -14.03 21.74 -9.66
N GLN A 502 -14.90 22.75 -9.62
CA GLN A 502 -16.13 22.77 -10.42
C GLN A 502 -15.84 22.78 -11.93
N LYS A 503 -14.82 23.53 -12.36
CA LYS A 503 -14.35 23.53 -13.76
C LYS A 503 -13.84 22.15 -14.17
N LEU A 504 -13.05 21.49 -13.32
CA LEU A 504 -12.56 20.13 -13.53
C LEU A 504 -13.69 19.13 -13.70
N LEU A 505 -14.70 19.19 -12.84
CA LEU A 505 -15.88 18.33 -12.90
C LEU A 505 -16.67 18.53 -14.19
N LYS A 506 -16.89 19.78 -14.59
CA LYS A 506 -17.60 20.11 -15.84
C LYS A 506 -16.87 19.54 -17.05
N MET A 507 -15.55 19.73 -17.14
CA MET A 507 -14.73 19.20 -18.24
C MET A 507 -14.72 17.67 -18.25
N ALA A 508 -14.55 17.05 -17.07
CA ALA A 508 -14.52 15.60 -16.97
C ALA A 508 -15.84 14.96 -17.40
N ALA A 509 -16.98 15.58 -17.06
CA ALA A 509 -18.30 15.12 -17.51
C ALA A 509 -18.50 15.24 -19.03
N GLN A 510 -17.96 16.28 -19.66
CA GLN A 510 -18.04 16.49 -21.12
C GLN A 510 -17.19 15.47 -21.90
N ASN A 511 -16.05 15.07 -21.34
CA ASN A 511 -15.10 14.17 -21.99
C ASN A 511 -15.31 12.68 -21.62
N ALA A 512 -16.22 12.38 -20.69
CA ALA A 512 -16.46 11.02 -20.24
C ALA A 512 -17.04 10.14 -21.36
N PRO A 513 -16.46 8.94 -21.62
CA PRO A 513 -17.02 8.03 -22.61
C PRO A 513 -18.34 7.42 -22.11
N SER A 514 -19.44 7.80 -22.78
CA SER A 514 -20.83 7.28 -22.68
C SER A 514 -21.64 7.57 -21.38
N VAL A 515 -22.97 7.56 -21.54
CA VAL A 515 -24.00 7.87 -20.50
C VAL A 515 -24.00 6.85 -19.35
N GLU A 516 -23.45 5.65 -19.56
CA GLU A 516 -23.33 4.60 -18.52
C GLU A 516 -22.34 4.97 -17.39
N SER A 517 -21.38 5.86 -17.66
CA SER A 517 -20.46 6.39 -16.62
C SER A 517 -21.15 7.38 -15.66
N ILE A 518 -22.22 8.04 -16.11
CA ILE A 518 -22.91 9.10 -15.36
C ILE A 518 -23.85 8.52 -14.28
N SER A 519 -24.34 7.29 -14.49
CA SER A 519 -25.24 6.60 -13.54
C SER A 519 -24.50 5.96 -12.34
N LYS A 520 -23.16 5.95 -12.32
CA LYS A 520 -22.32 5.31 -11.28
C LYS A 520 -21.54 6.26 -10.35
N GLY A 521 -21.58 7.58 -10.59
CA GLY A 521 -20.89 8.58 -9.77
C GLY A 521 -19.98 9.48 -10.59
N LEU A 522 -18.88 9.97 -9.99
CA LEU A 522 -17.86 10.75 -10.69
C LEU A 522 -17.18 9.88 -11.78
N PRO A 523 -16.98 10.37 -13.01
CA PRO A 523 -16.36 9.58 -14.09
C PRO A 523 -14.84 9.42 -13.96
N ILE A 524 -14.23 9.96 -12.90
CA ILE A 524 -12.80 9.98 -12.66
C ILE A 524 -12.44 8.88 -11.66
N ASP A 525 -11.52 7.99 -12.04
CA ASP A 525 -10.97 6.96 -11.16
C ASP A 525 -9.86 7.53 -10.27
N ALA A 526 -8.99 8.38 -10.84
CA ALA A 526 -7.86 8.96 -10.13
C ALA A 526 -7.61 10.44 -10.48
N LEU A 527 -7.27 11.24 -9.45
CA LEU A 527 -7.02 12.68 -9.54
C LEU A 527 -5.56 12.95 -9.18
N PHE A 528 -4.80 13.45 -10.16
CA PHE A 528 -3.43 13.88 -10.00
C PHE A 528 -3.33 15.32 -9.50
N LEU A 529 -2.52 15.50 -8.46
CA LEU A 529 -2.38 16.72 -7.68
C LEU A 529 -0.88 17.06 -7.50
N PRO A 530 -0.22 17.60 -8.54
CA PRO A 530 1.21 17.91 -8.48
C PRO A 530 1.50 19.19 -7.70
N ASP A 531 1.45 19.10 -6.37
CA ASP A 531 1.80 20.19 -5.46
C ASP A 531 2.41 19.65 -4.16
N GLN A 532 2.96 20.53 -3.34
CA GLN A 532 3.56 20.24 -2.04
C GLN A 532 2.51 19.74 -1.04
N ALA A 533 2.97 18.90 -0.10
CA ALA A 533 2.15 18.34 0.97
C ALA A 533 1.28 19.38 1.71
N ARG A 534 1.79 20.60 1.92
CA ARG A 534 1.06 21.68 2.58
C ARG A 534 -0.17 22.13 1.80
N THR A 535 -0.01 22.41 0.50
CA THR A 535 -1.12 22.83 -0.38
C THR A 535 -2.15 21.72 -0.50
N ILE A 536 -1.69 20.48 -0.67
CA ILE A 536 -2.60 19.33 -0.79
C ILE A 536 -3.38 19.08 0.49
N SER A 537 -2.79 19.32 1.65
CA SER A 537 -3.52 19.22 2.91
C SER A 537 -4.62 20.28 3.06
N LEU A 538 -4.55 21.40 2.33
CA LEU A 538 -5.61 22.42 2.25
C LEU A 538 -6.64 22.10 1.16
N LEU A 539 -6.19 21.52 0.04
CA LEU A 539 -7.03 21.19 -1.12
C LEU A 539 -7.86 19.92 -0.90
N ALA A 540 -7.26 18.86 -0.36
CA ALA A 540 -7.90 17.55 -0.21
C ALA A 540 -9.22 17.59 0.58
N PRO A 541 -9.36 18.36 1.68
CA PRO A 541 -10.64 18.52 2.37
C PRO A 541 -11.73 19.18 1.53
N GLN A 542 -11.38 20.01 0.53
CA GLN A 542 -12.35 20.71 -0.31
C GLN A 542 -12.91 19.83 -1.43
N LEU A 543 -12.26 18.72 -1.76
CA LEU A 543 -12.73 17.75 -2.76
C LEU A 543 -14.12 17.19 -2.39
N PRO A 544 -14.32 16.57 -1.21
CA PRO A 544 -15.64 16.07 -0.84
C PRO A 544 -16.67 17.18 -0.71
N HIS A 545 -16.33 18.35 -0.16
CA HIS A 545 -17.23 19.53 -0.12
C HIS A 545 -17.77 19.93 -1.50
N ASN A 546 -17.04 19.58 -2.57
CA ASN A 546 -17.44 19.80 -3.96
C ASN A 546 -17.90 18.52 -4.66
N ASN A 547 -18.37 17.52 -3.90
CA ASN A 547 -18.85 16.22 -4.36
C ASN A 547 -17.80 15.35 -5.08
N VAL A 548 -16.50 15.63 -4.92
CA VAL A 548 -15.42 14.78 -5.42
C VAL A 548 -15.09 13.73 -4.37
N VAL A 549 -15.80 12.60 -4.41
CA VAL A 549 -15.68 11.53 -3.42
C VAL A 549 -15.28 10.18 -4.02
N GLY A 550 -14.36 9.50 -3.34
CA GLY A 550 -13.93 8.15 -3.70
C GLY A 550 -13.05 8.04 -4.94
N VAL A 551 -12.47 9.15 -5.37
CA VAL A 551 -11.40 9.19 -6.37
C VAL A 551 -10.08 8.79 -5.69
N GLN A 552 -9.18 8.10 -6.39
CA GLN A 552 -7.82 7.88 -5.90
C GLN A 552 -7.00 9.16 -6.04
N LEU A 553 -6.47 9.69 -4.95
CA LEU A 553 -5.56 10.84 -5.01
C LEU A 553 -4.15 10.36 -5.39
N LEU A 554 -3.56 11.03 -6.37
CA LEU A 554 -2.23 10.77 -6.91
C LEU A 554 -1.35 12.01 -6.68
N GLY A 555 -0.21 11.82 -6.04
CA GLY A 555 0.76 12.88 -5.74
C GLY A 555 2.08 12.74 -6.49
N THR A 556 3.02 13.62 -6.16
CA THR A 556 4.42 13.57 -6.61
C THR A 556 5.35 13.21 -5.45
N ASN A 557 6.65 13.14 -5.71
CA ASN A 557 7.66 12.96 -4.65
C ASN A 557 7.62 14.05 -3.57
N LEU A 558 7.01 15.23 -3.83
CA LEU A 558 6.84 16.29 -2.83
C LEU A 558 5.86 15.92 -1.69
N TRP A 559 5.17 14.80 -1.83
CA TRP A 559 4.31 14.21 -0.79
C TRP A 559 5.08 13.33 0.19
N ALA A 560 6.37 13.06 -0.06
CA ALA A 560 7.30 12.39 0.84
C ALA A 560 7.68 13.30 2.03
N ASN A 561 6.66 13.77 2.76
CA ASN A 561 6.77 14.72 3.85
C ASN A 561 5.82 14.28 4.98
N PRO A 562 6.31 14.09 6.22
CA PRO A 562 5.48 13.73 7.37
C PRO A 562 4.28 14.67 7.61
N GLU A 563 4.41 15.95 7.23
CA GLU A 563 3.35 16.95 7.39
C GLU A 563 2.11 16.65 6.55
N LEU A 564 2.25 15.91 5.43
CA LEU A 564 1.11 15.51 4.59
C LEU A 564 0.07 14.77 5.42
N VAL A 565 0.51 13.80 6.22
CA VAL A 565 -0.39 12.96 6.98
C VAL A 565 -0.92 13.69 8.21
N ARG A 566 -0.07 14.50 8.84
CA ARG A 566 -0.43 15.33 10.00
C ARG A 566 -1.52 16.34 9.66
N MET A 567 -1.45 16.99 8.49
CA MET A 567 -2.37 18.06 8.10
C MET A 567 -3.55 17.56 7.25
N GLY A 568 -3.31 16.65 6.30
CA GLY A 568 -4.35 16.15 5.40
C GLY A 568 -5.30 15.14 6.05
N GLY A 569 -4.86 14.43 7.10
CA GLY A 569 -5.69 13.51 7.88
C GLY A 569 -6.43 12.48 7.01
N ILE A 570 -7.73 12.32 7.23
CA ILE A 570 -8.55 11.34 6.49
C ILE A 570 -8.67 11.63 4.99
N TYR A 571 -8.53 12.88 4.55
CA TYR A 571 -8.74 13.26 3.14
C TYR A 571 -7.62 12.78 2.22
N ILE A 572 -6.46 12.44 2.80
CA ILE A 572 -5.31 11.87 2.10
C ILE A 572 -5.13 10.38 2.40
N GLU A 573 -6.06 9.76 3.14
CA GLU A 573 -6.01 8.33 3.42
C GLU A 573 -6.13 7.53 2.11
N GLN A 574 -5.32 6.48 1.98
CA GLN A 574 -5.10 5.71 0.76
C GLN A 574 -4.48 6.48 -0.41
N ALA A 575 -4.16 7.77 -0.28
CA ALA A 575 -3.53 8.53 -1.35
C ALA A 575 -2.14 7.93 -1.68
N ILE A 576 -1.77 7.93 -2.96
CA ILE A 576 -0.53 7.29 -3.44
C ILE A 576 0.38 8.27 -4.16
N PHE A 577 1.69 8.07 -4.03
CA PHE A 577 2.69 8.87 -4.73
C PHE A 577 4.01 8.10 -4.91
N PRO A 578 4.74 8.34 -6.01
CA PRO A 578 6.04 7.75 -6.25
C PRO A 578 7.16 8.60 -5.61
N THR A 579 8.12 7.96 -4.93
CA THR A 579 9.40 8.60 -4.60
C THR A 579 10.52 7.56 -4.54
N ALA A 580 11.74 8.02 -4.78
CA ALA A 580 12.93 7.19 -4.60
C ALA A 580 13.64 7.43 -3.27
N TYR A 581 13.29 8.52 -2.56
CA TYR A 581 13.76 8.86 -1.24
C TYR A 581 12.57 9.23 -0.35
N LEU A 582 12.46 8.57 0.81
CA LEU A 582 11.43 8.88 1.81
C LEU A 582 12.13 9.27 3.12
N PRO A 583 12.08 10.56 3.52
CA PRO A 583 12.57 10.99 4.82
C PRO A 583 11.90 10.23 5.97
N GLY A 584 12.68 9.81 6.96
CA GLY A 584 12.19 8.99 8.09
C GLY A 584 11.76 7.58 7.70
N GLY A 585 12.16 7.09 6.52
CA GLY A 585 11.90 5.73 6.08
C GLY A 585 12.56 4.66 6.96
N SER A 586 12.08 3.41 6.87
CA SER A 586 12.61 2.28 7.64
C SER A 586 13.84 1.61 7.03
N ASP A 587 14.35 2.12 5.91
CA ASP A 587 15.51 1.55 5.23
C ASP A 587 16.80 1.87 6.01
N PRO A 588 17.58 0.87 6.46
CA PRO A 588 18.77 1.10 7.27
C PRO A 588 19.81 2.04 6.64
N LYS A 589 19.93 2.07 5.30
CA LYS A 589 20.88 2.97 4.64
C LYS A 589 20.40 4.43 4.67
N VAL A 590 19.08 4.64 4.56
CA VAL A 590 18.46 5.96 4.68
C VAL A 590 18.61 6.46 6.12
N GLN A 591 18.31 5.62 7.11
CA GLN A 591 18.46 5.96 8.53
C GLN A 591 19.90 6.37 8.86
N ARG A 592 20.90 5.60 8.40
CA ARG A 592 22.31 5.93 8.60
C ARG A 592 22.67 7.29 7.97
N PHE A 593 22.23 7.54 6.74
CA PHE A 593 22.45 8.81 6.07
C PHE A 593 21.81 9.98 6.84
N GLU A 594 20.56 9.84 7.27
CA GLU A 594 19.86 10.87 8.04
C GLU A 594 20.51 11.13 9.40
N GLU A 595 20.95 10.08 10.10
CA GLU A 595 21.66 10.19 11.38
C GLU A 595 22.97 10.96 11.21
N ARG A 596 23.77 10.62 10.18
CA ARG A 596 25.04 11.29 9.89
C ARG A 596 24.82 12.72 9.45
N PHE A 597 23.83 12.96 8.60
CA PHE A 597 23.45 14.30 8.19
C PHE A 597 23.03 15.16 9.40
N LYS A 598 22.23 14.60 10.32
CA LYS A 598 21.81 15.28 11.54
C LYS A 598 22.97 15.57 12.49
N GLN A 599 23.94 14.65 12.61
CA GLN A 599 25.16 14.89 13.40
C GLN A 599 25.95 16.07 12.87
N MET A 600 26.04 16.20 11.53
CA MET A 600 26.82 17.24 10.88
C MET A 600 26.12 18.59 10.81
N TYR A 601 24.83 18.61 10.48
CA TYR A 601 24.09 19.83 10.13
C TYR A 601 22.93 20.18 11.08
N GLN A 602 22.65 19.35 12.09
CA GLN A 602 21.55 19.54 13.05
C GLN A 602 20.15 19.69 12.39
N GLY A 603 19.98 19.13 11.19
CA GLY A 603 18.73 19.19 10.43
C GLY A 603 18.38 17.86 9.76
N THR A 604 17.25 17.83 9.06
CA THR A 604 16.84 16.70 8.21
C THR A 604 17.25 16.94 6.76
N PRO A 605 17.86 15.98 6.07
CA PRO A 605 18.24 16.15 4.68
C PRO A 605 17.00 16.26 3.78
N SER A 606 17.07 17.12 2.77
CA SER A 606 16.06 17.16 1.70
C SER A 606 16.41 16.17 0.58
N TYR A 607 15.53 16.10 -0.42
CA TYR A 607 15.75 15.27 -1.60
C TYR A 607 17.05 15.67 -2.35
N LEU A 608 17.41 16.95 -2.37
CA LEU A 608 18.59 17.42 -3.11
C LEU A 608 19.92 17.06 -2.42
N GLU A 609 19.97 17.11 -1.08
CA GLU A 609 21.07 16.58 -0.29
C GLU A 609 21.25 15.07 -0.53
N ALA A 610 20.17 14.30 -0.46
CA ALA A 610 20.20 12.86 -0.70
C ALA A 610 20.70 12.55 -2.13
N GLN A 611 20.26 13.35 -3.11
CA GLN A 611 20.63 13.16 -4.51
C GLN A 611 22.11 13.47 -4.79
N SER A 612 22.61 14.56 -4.24
CA SER A 612 24.01 14.99 -4.40
C SER A 612 24.97 14.06 -3.64
N TYR A 613 24.55 13.57 -2.47
CA TYR A 613 25.25 12.52 -1.72
C TYR A 613 25.44 11.25 -2.57
N ASP A 614 24.37 10.73 -3.17
CA ASP A 614 24.46 9.56 -4.05
C ASP A 614 25.26 9.84 -5.33
N ALA A 615 25.15 11.04 -5.91
CA ALA A 615 25.91 11.43 -7.11
C ALA A 615 27.43 11.33 -6.87
N LEU A 616 27.91 11.86 -5.73
CA LEU A 616 29.32 11.75 -5.39
C LEU A 616 29.72 10.31 -5.09
N ARG A 617 28.89 9.55 -4.34
CA ARG A 617 29.18 8.13 -4.07
C ARG A 617 29.29 7.31 -5.35
N MET A 618 28.45 7.57 -6.34
CA MET A 618 28.54 6.91 -7.65
C MET A 618 29.84 7.27 -8.37
N LEU A 619 30.25 8.54 -8.37
CA LEU A 619 31.51 8.97 -8.99
C LEU A 619 32.72 8.35 -8.30
N LEU A 620 32.72 8.29 -6.96
CA LEU A 620 33.79 7.69 -6.17
C LEU A 620 33.87 6.17 -6.36
N LEU A 621 32.72 5.49 -6.42
CA LEU A 621 32.69 4.06 -6.74
C LEU A 621 33.23 3.77 -8.14
N ALA A 622 32.94 4.63 -9.12
CA ALA A 622 33.50 4.50 -10.45
C ALA A 622 35.00 4.80 -10.50
N MET A 623 35.48 5.73 -9.68
CA MET A 623 36.91 5.99 -9.48
C MET A 623 37.65 4.77 -8.94
N GLU A 624 37.07 4.08 -7.95
CA GLU A 624 37.65 2.85 -7.37
C GLU A 624 37.72 1.69 -8.38
N HIS A 625 36.77 1.61 -9.31
CA HIS A 625 36.74 0.59 -10.36
C HIS A 625 37.47 1.00 -11.65
N ALA A 626 37.93 2.24 -11.75
CA ALA A 626 38.66 2.71 -12.91
C ALA A 626 40.04 2.04 -13.00
N ARG A 627 40.60 2.02 -14.21
CA ARG A 627 41.97 1.55 -14.44
C ARG A 627 42.96 2.44 -13.68
N THR A 628 44.08 1.86 -13.26
CA THR A 628 45.19 2.58 -12.63
C THR A 628 46.32 2.85 -13.65
N PRO A 629 46.88 4.07 -13.73
CA PRO A 629 46.49 5.27 -12.97
C PRO A 629 45.09 5.76 -13.35
N VAL A 630 44.37 6.31 -12.36
CA VAL A 630 42.99 6.80 -12.55
C VAL A 630 42.97 7.90 -13.61
N ASP A 631 42.14 7.72 -14.64
CA ASP A 631 41.85 8.71 -15.66
C ASP A 631 40.34 8.88 -15.89
N ARG A 632 39.94 9.96 -16.58
CA ARG A 632 38.52 10.25 -16.82
C ARG A 632 37.84 9.22 -17.72
N LEU A 633 38.59 8.61 -18.66
CA LEU A 633 38.05 7.62 -19.59
C LEU A 633 37.68 6.32 -18.86
N GLY A 634 38.55 5.84 -17.98
CA GLY A 634 38.32 4.69 -17.12
C GLY A 634 37.16 4.92 -16.16
N VAL A 635 37.05 6.12 -15.57
CA VAL A 635 35.89 6.49 -14.75
C VAL A 635 34.60 6.50 -15.58
N MET A 636 34.62 7.08 -16.78
CA MET A 636 33.47 7.08 -17.69
C MET A 636 33.01 5.66 -18.06
N ASP A 637 33.96 4.75 -18.33
CA ASP A 637 33.65 3.36 -18.65
C ASP A 637 33.09 2.61 -17.43
N ALA A 638 33.62 2.85 -16.23
CA ALA A 638 33.09 2.31 -14.98
C ALA A 638 31.68 2.84 -14.65
N LEU A 639 31.43 4.14 -14.88
CA LEU A 639 30.11 4.75 -14.70
C LEU A 639 29.07 4.10 -15.61
N ARG A 640 29.39 3.90 -16.91
CA ARG A 640 28.47 3.25 -17.86
C ARG A 640 28.17 1.79 -17.51
N GLN A 641 29.07 1.14 -16.77
CA GLN A 641 28.92 -0.23 -16.27
C GLN A 641 28.18 -0.29 -14.92
N THR A 642 27.84 0.85 -14.31
CA THR A 642 27.14 0.87 -13.03
C THR A 642 25.76 0.23 -13.15
N ARG A 643 25.54 -0.83 -12.37
CA ARG A 643 24.27 -1.56 -12.24
C ARG A 643 23.91 -1.66 -10.77
N ASP A 644 22.64 -1.44 -10.49
CA ASP A 644 22.02 -1.58 -9.17
C ASP A 644 22.82 -0.92 -8.04
N PHE A 645 23.34 0.29 -8.31
CA PHE A 645 24.01 1.10 -7.29
C PHE A 645 23.07 1.36 -6.12
N ASP A 646 23.49 0.95 -4.93
CA ASP A 646 22.69 1.02 -3.72
C ASP A 646 22.78 2.41 -3.07
N GLY A 647 21.97 3.33 -3.60
CA GLY A 647 21.82 4.70 -3.15
C GLY A 647 20.76 4.88 -2.07
N VAL A 648 20.86 5.98 -1.32
CA VAL A 648 19.79 6.42 -0.40
C VAL A 648 18.55 6.90 -1.16
N THR A 649 18.74 7.36 -2.40
CA THR A 649 17.70 7.68 -3.38
C THR A 649 17.27 6.45 -4.20
N GLY A 650 17.43 5.25 -3.64
CA GLY A 650 17.06 3.99 -4.27
C GLY A 650 18.13 3.42 -5.20
N SER A 651 17.78 2.32 -5.88
CA SER A 651 18.69 1.62 -6.79
C SER A 651 18.84 2.38 -8.10
N ILE A 652 20.09 2.65 -8.51
CA ILE A 652 20.42 3.40 -9.74
C ILE A 652 21.23 2.53 -10.69
N SER A 653 20.80 2.44 -11.94
CA SER A 653 21.54 1.75 -13.01
C SER A 653 21.75 2.71 -14.19
N ILE A 654 22.94 2.77 -14.76
CA ILE A 654 23.18 3.59 -15.96
C ILE A 654 22.77 2.79 -17.20
N GLN A 655 21.85 3.32 -18.00
CA GLN A 655 21.42 2.69 -19.24
C GLN A 655 22.50 2.77 -20.32
N ALA A 656 22.33 2.00 -21.40
CA ALA A 656 23.24 2.05 -22.55
C ALA A 656 23.32 3.45 -23.19
N SER A 657 22.24 4.23 -23.10
CA SER A 657 22.17 5.64 -23.49
C SER A 657 23.05 6.56 -22.63
N GLY A 658 23.53 6.10 -21.48
CA GLY A 658 24.22 6.92 -20.48
C GLY A 658 23.29 7.55 -19.44
N GLN A 659 21.97 7.44 -19.61
CA GLN A 659 21.02 8.01 -18.65
C GLN A 659 20.80 7.09 -17.45
N PRO A 660 20.72 7.62 -16.22
CA PRO A 660 20.39 6.80 -15.06
C PRO A 660 18.92 6.38 -15.10
N GLN A 661 18.70 5.11 -14.86
CA GLN A 661 17.41 4.51 -14.58
C GLN A 661 17.30 4.30 -13.08
N ARG A 662 16.21 4.85 -12.52
CA ARG A 662 15.91 4.73 -11.09
C ARG A 662 14.60 4.02 -10.87
N ARG A 663 14.54 3.21 -9.82
CA ARG A 663 13.27 2.63 -9.36
C ARG A 663 12.59 3.60 -8.40
N TYR A 664 11.43 4.11 -8.79
CA TYR A 664 10.54 4.85 -7.90
C TYR A 664 9.62 3.87 -7.20
N THR A 665 9.63 3.88 -5.87
CA THR A 665 8.72 3.09 -5.06
C THR A 665 7.41 3.86 -4.92
N ILE A 666 6.28 3.17 -5.12
CA ILE A 666 4.96 3.76 -4.84
C ILE A 666 4.71 3.64 -3.34
N PHE A 667 4.45 4.78 -2.70
CA PHE A 667 4.03 4.85 -1.32
C PHE A 667 2.54 5.14 -1.25
N GLN A 668 1.92 4.68 -0.17
CA GLN A 668 0.54 4.94 0.16
C GLN A 668 0.43 5.49 1.58
N VAL A 669 -0.48 6.43 1.78
CA VAL A 669 -0.91 6.76 3.15
C VAL A 669 -1.84 5.66 3.64
N GLN A 670 -1.40 4.92 4.65
CA GLN A 670 -2.19 3.91 5.34
C GLN A 670 -2.16 4.19 6.83
N ASN A 671 -3.33 4.35 7.44
CA ASN A 671 -3.48 4.47 8.90
C ASN A 671 -2.65 5.62 9.48
N GLY A 672 -2.65 6.77 8.80
CA GLY A 672 -1.86 7.90 9.27
C GLY A 672 -0.34 7.76 9.09
N GLN A 673 0.13 6.81 8.26
CA GLN A 673 1.54 6.61 7.96
C GLN A 673 1.81 6.49 6.47
N ILE A 674 2.97 6.95 6.02
CA ILE A 674 3.43 6.72 4.64
C ILE A 674 4.16 5.37 4.61
N VAL A 675 3.61 4.41 3.87
CA VAL A 675 4.15 3.05 3.76
C VAL A 675 4.38 2.66 2.30
N PRO A 676 5.42 1.89 1.98
CA PRO A 676 5.64 1.40 0.62
C PRO A 676 4.57 0.37 0.25
N ILE A 677 4.03 0.46 -0.96
CA ILE A 677 3.14 -0.57 -1.50
C ILE A 677 4.00 -1.74 -2.00
N ALA A 678 3.78 -2.94 -1.46
CA ALA A 678 4.42 -4.15 -1.97
C ALA A 678 3.95 -4.44 -3.41
N LYS A 679 4.89 -4.80 -4.30
CA LYS A 679 4.64 -5.06 -5.73
C LYS A 679 3.73 -6.24 -6.01
#